data_AF-A0A536GQ17-F1
#
_entry.id   AF-A0A536GQ17-F1
#
_cell.length_a   1.000
_cell.length_b   1.000
_cell.length_c   1.000
_cell.angle_alpha   90.00
_cell.angle_beta   90.00
_cell.angle_gamma   90.00
#
_symmetry.space_group_name_H-M   'P 1'
#
loop_
_entity.id
_entity.type
_entity.pdbx_description
1 polymer ?
#
loop_
_entity_poly.entity_id
_entity_poly.type
_entity_poly.pdbx_seq_one_letter_code
_entity_poly.pdbx_strand_id
1 'polypeptide(L)'
;MSARFVATVGNGRLLARIGADGSLLGLSGPHLDKELLVRPVHATLELPSGRKRRIGGRGWKHRREYVRGTNTLWVMSRHATGIKVERRIAAIDDALCLAFRVDGEADVSWAHGLESVLPRAGIRFDGVWPPGFDPPPLAGATRASVVARVPHLSDRAAITGLYARSLLVIAQHHDRSGAFAAGRGDDALIAHALDVCGERGAARAFFEWAVDNGRADPQVAWALDRHLRWSNSPSLRARLDQIQADSGTQPPTPPAPGSAATLWGAWQDAVEGRRAGAIAALHAAALKRSSLRLFIAGGGVDLRAHALLLLTVHALIPARAAAEDGFFEHQATAQNARRARALYGGAFHAGMPEPGTNGQVIAEVRSDLEVSGVTLEMQDRLPENMEEMAESPGHDARWVGRLPAADAGDVTRYRIKVHLRDPEASPVWASASDPRAGGQEFAFDTDPPPPPEWVRDAICYHVMVDRFARAGEEKMPPPADSTALYGGTLDGIGEHIEHIESLGCNVLWLSPVHKSPSHHGYDHEDFLEVEPRYGGDEALERLVKAAHSRGMRVLLDFVPNHTGRGHHLFRDAIEKDGDAAAYYRFWQWPHYYRSFSDVISLPELDTGNRTVQDHLVRAAQHWLTAYGADGIRCDHVTGVDPAFWVELRRGLREVKPDALILGEATGTTDWLARYTGRLDAIFDFDLTYYVRQALARGRMDAAAFAGWLEEHEHAFPGLALATLLDNHDMNRFLWMANGNVERVKLATTLLMTLPGMPVIYYGSEVGLSQRHDAEIENAEARLPMLWGGEQNQDLLEHFRRLGRTRRGSPALRGGRLVTVLADKEVFAFERVAGDERVVVALNFSEQPQRRELPGLDEPVDLGPLGSAVSEASTIRS
;
A
#
# COMPACT_ATOMS: atom_id res chain seq x y z
N MET A 1 23.29 3.65 38.47
CA MET A 1 23.51 2.57 39.47
C MET A 1 22.96 1.27 38.89
N SER A 2 23.64 0.11 39.04
CA SER A 2 23.13 -1.16 38.50
C SER A 2 21.95 -1.68 39.31
N ALA A 3 20.83 -2.01 38.66
CA ALA A 3 19.68 -2.62 39.32
C ALA A 3 19.87 -4.14 39.45
N ARG A 4 19.54 -4.70 40.61
CA ARG A 4 19.52 -6.14 40.87
C ARG A 4 18.08 -6.61 40.89
N PHE A 5 17.72 -7.47 39.95
CA PHE A 5 16.37 -8.02 39.84
C PHE A 5 16.37 -9.48 40.29
N VAL A 6 15.31 -9.87 41.00
CA VAL A 6 15.06 -11.25 41.39
C VAL A 6 13.83 -11.74 40.62
N ALA A 7 14.03 -12.63 39.66
CA ALA A 7 12.96 -13.24 38.88
C ALA A 7 12.80 -14.71 39.29
N THR A 8 11.57 -15.19 39.46
CA THR A 8 11.31 -16.60 39.76
C THR A 8 10.99 -17.33 38.46
N VAL A 9 11.78 -18.35 38.12
CA VAL A 9 11.56 -19.19 36.93
C VAL A 9 11.39 -20.63 37.41
N GLY A 10 10.21 -21.21 37.15
CA GLY A 10 9.78 -22.42 37.85
C GLY A 10 9.73 -22.18 39.36
N ASN A 11 10.35 -23.06 40.15
CA ASN A 11 10.37 -22.96 41.62
C ASN A 11 11.60 -22.20 42.18
N GLY A 12 12.44 -21.59 41.34
CA GLY A 12 13.71 -21.00 41.77
C GLY A 12 13.89 -19.51 41.46
N ARG A 13 14.57 -18.78 42.38
CA ARG A 13 14.92 -17.35 42.22
C ARG A 13 16.22 -17.16 41.43
N LEU A 14 16.17 -16.38 40.36
CA LEU A 14 17.31 -15.92 39.54
C LEU A 14 17.59 -14.45 39.85
N LEU A 15 18.84 -14.14 40.14
CA LEU A 15 19.38 -12.80 40.32
C LEU A 15 20.03 -12.33 39.02
N ALA A 16 19.42 -11.35 38.36
CA ALA A 16 19.97 -10.63 37.23
C ALA A 16 20.51 -9.27 37.67
N ARG A 17 21.64 -8.85 37.10
CA ARG A 17 22.23 -7.53 37.29
C ARG A 17 22.14 -6.78 35.97
N ILE A 18 21.43 -5.66 35.94
CA ILE A 18 21.21 -4.86 34.73
C ILE A 18 21.89 -3.49 34.90
N GLY A 19 22.51 -3.01 33.84
CA GLY A 19 23.17 -1.72 33.74
C GLY A 19 22.18 -0.57 33.70
N ALA A 20 22.66 0.67 33.85
CA ALA A 20 21.79 1.84 33.82
C ALA A 20 21.20 2.10 32.42
N ASP A 21 21.79 1.51 31.38
CA ASP A 21 21.41 1.55 29.96
C ASP A 21 20.48 0.39 29.55
N GLY A 22 19.96 -0.40 30.51
CA GLY A 22 19.13 -1.57 30.23
C GLY A 22 19.91 -2.83 29.81
N SER A 23 21.25 -2.77 29.71
CA SER A 23 22.06 -3.92 29.30
C SER A 23 22.20 -4.97 30.42
N LEU A 24 22.12 -6.25 30.09
CA LEU A 24 22.27 -7.33 31.06
C LEU A 24 23.75 -7.55 31.44
N LEU A 25 24.15 -7.12 32.64
CA LEU A 25 25.53 -7.19 33.15
C LEU A 25 25.89 -8.53 33.81
N GLY A 26 24.94 -9.38 34.22
CA GLY A 26 25.21 -10.71 34.79
C GLY A 26 23.99 -11.46 35.35
N LEU A 27 24.09 -12.79 35.53
CA LEU A 27 23.00 -13.67 35.99
C LEU A 27 23.51 -14.75 36.99
N SER A 28 22.81 -15.03 38.10
CA SER A 28 23.14 -16.09 39.08
C SER A 28 21.92 -16.55 39.91
N GLY A 29 21.84 -17.80 40.41
CA GLY A 29 20.72 -18.24 41.27
C GLY A 29 20.91 -19.61 41.94
N PRO A 30 20.32 -19.87 43.14
CA PRO A 30 20.59 -21.05 43.97
C PRO A 30 19.89 -22.36 43.52
N HIS A 31 18.99 -22.31 42.53
CA HIS A 31 18.35 -23.50 41.94
C HIS A 31 18.81 -23.80 40.50
N LEU A 32 19.94 -23.23 40.09
CA LEU A 32 20.78 -23.89 39.08
C LEU A 32 21.37 -25.12 39.76
N ASP A 33 20.59 -26.20 39.70
CA ASP A 33 20.73 -27.32 40.59
C ASP A 33 22.10 -27.99 40.42
N LYS A 34 22.86 -28.05 41.52
CA LYS A 34 24.09 -28.85 41.61
C LYS A 34 23.79 -30.35 41.48
N GLU A 35 22.53 -30.80 41.52
CA GLU A 35 22.18 -32.22 41.31
C GLU A 35 21.88 -32.61 39.85
N LEU A 36 21.53 -31.67 38.97
CA LEU A 36 21.58 -31.91 37.51
C LEU A 36 23.02 -32.10 36.99
N LEU A 37 24.01 -31.77 37.83
CA LEU A 37 25.43 -32.07 37.65
C LEU A 37 25.84 -33.47 38.16
N VAL A 38 24.94 -34.29 38.74
CA VAL A 38 25.30 -35.56 39.41
C VAL A 38 24.60 -36.81 38.86
N ARG A 39 23.43 -36.71 38.21
CA ARG A 39 22.88 -37.85 37.45
C ARG A 39 22.83 -37.55 35.95
N PRO A 40 23.66 -38.20 35.12
CA PRO A 40 23.70 -37.88 33.71
C PRO A 40 22.43 -38.41 33.05
N VAL A 41 21.71 -37.55 32.34
CA VAL A 41 20.78 -38.00 31.31
C VAL A 41 21.63 -38.47 30.13
N HIS A 42 21.40 -39.70 29.71
CA HIS A 42 22.14 -40.32 28.62
C HIS A 42 21.25 -40.43 27.40
N ALA A 43 21.63 -39.74 26.34
CA ALA A 43 21.16 -40.07 25.01
C ALA A 43 22.09 -41.12 24.41
N THR A 44 21.54 -42.16 23.79
CA THR A 44 22.34 -43.10 22.99
C THR A 44 22.03 -42.80 21.54
N LEU A 45 23.05 -42.32 20.82
CA LEU A 45 23.00 -42.11 19.39
C LEU A 45 23.42 -43.40 18.69
N GLU A 46 22.59 -43.90 17.79
CA GLU A 46 22.95 -45.01 16.92
C GLU A 46 23.20 -44.46 15.52
N LEU A 47 24.40 -44.68 15.00
CA LEU A 47 24.77 -44.23 13.66
C LEU A 47 24.36 -45.30 12.62
N PRO A 48 24.18 -44.94 11.33
CA PRO A 48 23.79 -45.88 10.27
C PRO A 48 24.71 -47.11 10.12
N SER A 49 25.93 -47.04 10.66
CA SER A 49 26.90 -48.14 10.74
C SER A 49 26.62 -49.20 11.83
N GLY A 50 25.53 -49.08 12.59
CA GLY A 50 25.18 -49.98 13.71
C GLY A 50 26.02 -49.78 14.98
N ARG A 51 26.90 -48.77 15.02
CA ARG A 51 27.63 -48.40 16.23
C ARG A 51 26.81 -47.43 17.09
N LYS A 52 26.61 -47.81 18.35
CA LYS A 52 25.95 -47.00 19.39
C LYS A 52 26.99 -46.16 20.15
N ARG A 53 26.71 -44.87 20.32
CA ARG A 53 27.53 -43.93 21.12
C ARG A 53 26.67 -43.14 22.11
N ARG A 54 27.16 -43.07 23.35
CA ARG A 54 26.50 -42.37 24.47
C ARG A 54 26.91 -40.90 24.48
N ILE A 55 25.95 -39.99 24.57
CA ILE A 55 26.20 -38.54 24.59
C ILE A 55 25.88 -37.98 25.98
N GLY A 56 26.85 -37.21 26.52
CA GLY A 56 26.82 -36.57 27.84
C GLY A 56 28.14 -36.76 28.60
N GLY A 57 28.82 -35.66 28.97
CA GLY A 57 30.09 -35.68 29.71
C GLY A 57 30.73 -34.28 29.88
N ARG A 58 31.62 -34.13 30.87
CA ARG A 58 32.32 -32.86 31.18
C ARG A 58 33.14 -32.36 29.98
N GLY A 59 32.92 -31.12 29.53
CA GLY A 59 33.77 -30.48 28.50
C GLY A 59 33.10 -29.45 27.56
N TRP A 60 31.87 -29.01 27.80
CA TRP A 60 31.17 -28.06 26.93
C TRP A 60 31.73 -26.62 27.07
N LYS A 61 32.19 -26.00 25.97
CA LYS A 61 32.59 -24.57 25.91
C LYS A 61 31.62 -23.77 25.04
N HIS A 62 31.02 -22.72 25.61
CA HIS A 62 30.10 -21.80 24.93
C HIS A 62 30.80 -20.48 24.56
N ARG A 63 30.56 -19.96 23.35
CA ARG A 63 30.87 -18.58 22.93
C ARG A 63 29.57 -17.78 22.91
N ARG A 64 29.59 -16.55 23.43
CA ARG A 64 28.44 -15.65 23.50
C ARG A 64 28.72 -14.43 22.64
N GLU A 65 27.74 -14.00 21.85
CA GLU A 65 27.87 -12.87 20.94
C GLU A 65 26.58 -12.05 20.98
N TYR A 66 26.71 -10.73 21.18
CA TYR A 66 25.59 -9.81 21.26
C TYR A 66 25.43 -9.11 19.91
N VAL A 67 24.22 -9.13 19.34
CA VAL A 67 23.95 -8.51 18.04
C VAL A 67 23.63 -7.04 18.27
N ARG A 68 24.60 -6.19 17.95
CA ARG A 68 24.54 -4.74 18.12
C ARG A 68 23.33 -4.17 17.38
N GLY A 69 22.51 -3.36 18.05
CA GLY A 69 21.27 -2.80 17.49
C GLY A 69 20.01 -3.65 17.72
N THR A 70 20.11 -4.78 18.44
CA THR A 70 18.94 -5.63 18.80
C THR A 70 18.91 -5.96 20.29
N ASN A 71 17.77 -6.46 20.78
CA ASN A 71 17.67 -7.03 22.14
C ASN A 71 18.07 -8.52 22.21
N THR A 72 18.90 -9.00 21.27
CA THR A 72 19.17 -10.44 21.09
C THR A 72 20.61 -10.83 21.48
N LEU A 73 20.74 -11.83 22.35
CA LEU A 73 22.02 -12.49 22.69
C LEU A 73 22.09 -13.88 22.04
N TRP A 74 23.16 -14.12 21.28
CA TRP A 74 23.47 -15.42 20.69
C TRP A 74 24.38 -16.22 21.62
N VAL A 75 24.01 -17.46 21.90
CA VAL A 75 24.89 -18.42 22.59
C VAL A 75 25.18 -19.56 21.65
N MET A 76 26.43 -19.61 21.19
CA MET A 76 26.91 -20.59 20.22
C MET A 76 27.83 -21.60 20.91
N SER A 77 27.57 -22.89 20.73
CA SER A 77 28.42 -23.95 21.30
C SER A 77 29.24 -24.57 20.18
N ARG A 78 30.57 -24.62 20.33
CA ARG A 78 31.47 -25.18 19.31
C ARG A 78 31.94 -26.57 19.73
N HIS A 79 31.75 -27.58 18.89
CA HIS A 79 32.36 -28.90 19.03
C HIS A 79 33.58 -29.05 18.10
N ALA A 80 34.46 -30.02 18.38
CA ALA A 80 35.65 -30.33 17.57
C ALA A 80 35.33 -31.01 16.22
N THR A 81 34.06 -31.30 15.93
CA THR A 81 33.59 -32.01 14.72
C THR A 81 32.57 -31.21 13.90
N GLY A 82 32.54 -29.87 14.05
CA GLY A 82 31.84 -28.96 13.12
C GLY A 82 30.38 -28.60 13.43
N ILE A 83 29.67 -29.31 14.30
CA ILE A 83 28.25 -28.99 14.60
C ILE A 83 28.14 -27.82 15.57
N LYS A 84 27.28 -26.86 15.22
CA LYS A 84 27.01 -25.61 15.95
C LYS A 84 25.58 -25.65 16.48
N VAL A 85 25.42 -25.43 17.79
CA VAL A 85 24.10 -25.29 18.42
C VAL A 85 23.90 -23.83 18.78
N GLU A 86 22.86 -23.22 18.23
CA GLU A 86 22.51 -21.81 18.42
C GLU A 86 21.33 -21.66 19.38
N ARG A 87 21.49 -20.77 20.36
CA ARG A 87 20.40 -20.31 21.23
C ARG A 87 20.23 -18.80 21.05
N ARG A 88 18.98 -18.37 20.87
CA ARG A 88 18.60 -16.95 20.80
C ARG A 88 17.86 -16.58 22.09
N ILE A 89 18.27 -15.48 22.70
CA ILE A 89 17.65 -14.90 23.90
C ILE A 89 17.26 -13.47 23.57
N ALA A 90 15.98 -13.14 23.64
CA ALA A 90 15.47 -11.79 23.39
C ALA A 90 14.85 -11.18 24.67
N ALA A 91 15.13 -9.90 24.93
CA ALA A 91 14.51 -9.12 26.00
C ALA A 91 13.41 -8.19 25.45
N ILE A 92 12.23 -8.24 26.05
CA ILE A 92 11.10 -7.33 25.76
C ILE A 92 10.55 -6.89 27.12
N ASP A 93 10.72 -5.60 27.43
CA ASP A 93 10.39 -5.01 28.74
C ASP A 93 10.96 -5.85 29.91
N ASP A 94 10.09 -6.30 30.81
CA ASP A 94 10.44 -7.07 32.02
C ASP A 94 10.65 -8.58 31.75
N ALA A 95 10.53 -9.03 30.48
CA ALA A 95 10.47 -10.46 30.13
C ALA A 95 11.62 -10.92 29.21
N LEU A 96 12.09 -12.14 29.44
CA LEU A 96 13.15 -12.81 28.68
C LEU A 96 12.58 -14.06 27.99
N CYS A 97 12.83 -14.24 26.68
CA CYS A 97 12.37 -15.41 25.91
C CYS A 97 13.54 -16.16 25.24
N LEU A 98 13.42 -17.50 25.14
CA LEU A 98 14.47 -18.43 24.67
C LEU A 98 13.95 -19.33 23.52
N ALA A 99 14.78 -19.54 22.50
CA ALA A 99 14.55 -20.48 21.39
C ALA A 99 15.85 -21.25 21.01
N PHE A 100 15.70 -22.45 20.40
CA PHE A 100 16.79 -23.38 20.08
C PHE A 100 16.75 -23.86 18.61
N ARG A 101 17.93 -24.11 18.02
CA ARG A 101 18.09 -24.80 16.72
C ARG A 101 19.28 -25.77 16.76
N VAL A 102 19.18 -26.90 16.04
CA VAL A 102 20.26 -27.89 15.81
C VAL A 102 20.35 -28.18 14.30
N ASP A 103 21.57 -28.31 13.77
CA ASP A 103 21.79 -28.62 12.34
C ASP A 103 22.16 -30.12 12.15
N GLY A 104 21.33 -30.88 11.41
CA GLY A 104 21.54 -32.26 10.93
C GLY A 104 20.49 -33.30 11.40
N GLU A 105 20.23 -34.34 10.59
CA GLU A 105 19.34 -35.48 10.95
C GLU A 105 20.04 -36.43 11.94
N ALA A 106 19.41 -36.69 13.09
CA ALA A 106 19.85 -37.70 14.05
C ALA A 106 18.65 -38.24 14.86
N ASP A 107 18.57 -39.57 14.99
CA ASP A 107 17.60 -40.22 15.87
C ASP A 107 18.10 -40.24 17.32
N VAL A 108 17.29 -39.67 18.22
CA VAL A 108 17.57 -39.56 19.64
C VAL A 108 16.56 -40.38 20.43
N SER A 109 17.01 -41.45 21.09
CA SER A 109 16.20 -42.24 22.01
C SER A 109 16.58 -41.98 23.48
N TRP A 110 15.57 -41.95 24.35
CA TRP A 110 15.71 -41.68 25.79
C TRP A 110 15.52 -42.96 26.58
N ALA A 111 16.36 -43.17 27.59
CA ALA A 111 16.40 -44.47 28.25
C ALA A 111 15.14 -44.77 29.07
N HIS A 112 14.51 -43.85 29.82
CA HIS A 112 13.27 -44.09 30.60
C HIS A 112 12.47 -42.78 30.85
N GLY A 113 11.13 -42.83 30.86
CA GLY A 113 10.31 -41.91 31.67
C GLY A 113 9.09 -41.20 31.05
N LEU A 114 8.82 -41.27 29.74
CA LEU A 114 7.69 -40.51 29.13
C LEU A 114 6.77 -41.33 28.20
N GLU A 115 6.97 -42.64 28.09
CA GLU A 115 6.25 -43.50 27.13
C GLU A 115 4.73 -43.59 27.37
N SER A 116 4.22 -43.32 28.57
CA SER A 116 2.77 -43.38 28.85
C SER A 116 2.02 -42.04 28.71
N VAL A 117 2.73 -40.93 28.47
CA VAL A 117 2.14 -39.57 28.51
C VAL A 117 1.91 -39.02 27.10
N LEU A 118 2.74 -39.37 26.13
CA LEU A 118 2.67 -38.76 24.79
C LEU A 118 1.44 -39.17 23.96
N PRO A 119 0.95 -40.42 23.99
CA PRO A 119 -0.31 -40.76 23.31
C PRO A 119 -1.54 -40.11 23.94
N ARG A 120 -1.48 -39.72 25.23
CA ARG A 120 -2.56 -39.00 25.93
C ARG A 120 -2.49 -37.49 25.75
N ALA A 121 -1.34 -36.96 25.30
CA ALA A 121 -1.15 -35.55 24.97
C ALA A 121 -1.35 -35.25 23.48
N GLY A 122 -1.68 -36.24 22.64
CA GLY A 122 -2.14 -36.06 21.27
C GLY A 122 -1.09 -35.57 20.26
N ILE A 123 0.22 -35.70 20.55
CA ILE A 123 1.26 -35.16 19.68
C ILE A 123 1.69 -36.18 18.62
N ARG A 124 1.45 -35.83 17.35
CA ARG A 124 2.16 -36.34 16.16
C ARG A 124 2.43 -35.18 15.20
N PHE A 125 3.65 -35.10 14.69
CA PHE A 125 4.02 -34.25 13.55
C PHE A 125 5.18 -34.92 12.79
N ASP A 126 5.03 -35.00 11.47
CA ASP A 126 5.87 -35.72 10.51
C ASP A 126 6.62 -34.81 9.52
N GLY A 127 6.80 -33.52 9.90
CA GLY A 127 7.95 -32.74 9.46
C GLY A 127 7.92 -32.16 8.04
N VAL A 128 6.80 -32.21 7.31
CA VAL A 128 6.71 -31.65 5.96
C VAL A 128 5.46 -30.77 5.80
N TRP A 129 5.66 -29.50 5.47
CA TRP A 129 4.59 -28.63 4.96
C TRP A 129 4.11 -29.13 3.60
N PRO A 130 2.82 -29.01 3.23
CA PRO A 130 2.35 -29.40 1.90
C PRO A 130 3.21 -28.74 0.80
N PRO A 131 3.61 -29.45 -0.27
CA PRO A 131 4.25 -28.82 -1.41
C PRO A 131 3.38 -27.69 -1.95
N GLY A 132 3.92 -26.46 -1.98
CA GLY A 132 3.20 -25.25 -2.42
C GLY A 132 2.57 -24.39 -1.31
N PHE A 133 2.78 -24.72 -0.03
CA PHE A 133 2.31 -23.89 1.10
C PHE A 133 3.47 -23.08 1.70
N ASP A 134 3.39 -21.75 1.59
CA ASP A 134 4.34 -20.79 2.16
C ASP A 134 3.68 -20.11 3.38
N PRO A 135 4.22 -20.26 4.61
CA PRO A 135 3.56 -19.76 5.80
C PRO A 135 3.55 -18.22 5.83
N PRO A 136 2.41 -17.60 6.18
CA PRO A 136 2.21 -16.17 6.08
C PRO A 136 2.98 -15.32 7.11
N PRO A 137 3.24 -14.04 6.80
CA PRO A 137 3.86 -13.07 7.69
C PRO A 137 2.92 -12.70 8.85
N LEU A 138 3.51 -12.49 10.03
CA LEU A 138 2.89 -11.91 11.20
C LEU A 138 3.44 -10.48 11.32
N ALA A 139 2.91 -9.57 10.52
CA ALA A 139 3.42 -8.20 10.45
C ALA A 139 2.88 -7.28 11.55
N GLY A 140 3.71 -6.33 11.95
CA GLY A 140 3.38 -5.23 12.87
C GLY A 140 2.61 -4.07 12.24
N ALA A 141 2.39 -4.07 10.93
CA ALA A 141 1.75 -2.97 10.19
C ALA A 141 0.21 -2.93 10.33
N THR A 142 -0.42 -4.06 10.66
CA THR A 142 -1.88 -4.19 10.87
C THR A 142 -2.35 -3.61 12.20
N ARG A 143 -1.45 -3.49 13.18
CA ARG A 143 -1.77 -3.15 14.58
C ARG A 143 -2.31 -1.73 14.76
N ALA A 144 -1.70 -0.76 14.09
CA ALA A 144 -2.11 0.65 14.15
C ALA A 144 -3.18 0.96 13.10
N SER A 145 -3.10 0.35 11.90
CA SER A 145 -4.00 0.68 10.79
C SER A 145 -5.44 0.20 11.02
N VAL A 146 -5.65 -0.92 11.69
CA VAL A 146 -6.99 -1.44 12.01
C VAL A 146 -7.63 -0.62 13.13
N VAL A 147 -6.88 -0.34 14.21
CA VAL A 147 -7.35 0.49 15.33
C VAL A 147 -7.58 1.95 14.90
N ALA A 148 -6.79 2.46 13.95
CA ALA A 148 -6.96 3.79 13.38
C ALA A 148 -8.32 3.97 12.66
N ARG A 149 -8.87 2.89 12.09
CA ARG A 149 -10.16 2.88 11.39
C ARG A 149 -11.38 2.89 12.32
N VAL A 150 -11.19 2.92 13.65
CA VAL A 150 -12.28 3.03 14.63
C VAL A 150 -12.51 4.51 14.99
N PRO A 151 -13.62 5.13 14.59
CA PRO A 151 -13.95 6.50 14.97
C PRO A 151 -14.03 6.69 16.48
N HIS A 152 -13.56 7.86 16.95
CA HIS A 152 -13.69 8.34 18.34
C HIS A 152 -13.09 7.42 19.41
N LEU A 153 -12.17 6.54 19.02
CA LEU A 153 -11.43 5.75 19.98
C LEU A 153 -10.47 6.66 20.75
N SER A 154 -10.64 6.77 22.06
CA SER A 154 -9.96 7.77 22.90
C SER A 154 -8.61 7.31 23.46
N ASP A 155 -8.34 6.01 23.53
CA ASP A 155 -7.06 5.44 24.00
C ASP A 155 -6.48 4.46 22.95
N ARG A 156 -6.19 5.01 21.77
CA ARG A 156 -5.75 4.23 20.61
C ARG A 156 -4.41 3.56 20.84
N ALA A 157 -3.49 4.22 21.54
CA ALA A 157 -2.16 3.68 21.83
C ALA A 157 -2.23 2.42 22.71
N ALA A 158 -3.03 2.43 23.79
CA ALA A 158 -3.16 1.26 24.66
C ALA A 158 -3.85 0.09 23.95
N ILE A 159 -4.89 0.35 23.14
CA ILE A 159 -5.61 -0.67 22.37
C ILE A 159 -4.73 -1.24 21.26
N THR A 160 -4.01 -0.41 20.52
CA THR A 160 -3.03 -0.86 19.51
C THR A 160 -1.96 -1.73 20.17
N GLY A 161 -1.47 -1.36 21.36
CA GLY A 161 -0.55 -2.19 22.13
C GLY A 161 -1.16 -3.54 22.54
N LEU A 162 -2.43 -3.57 22.95
CA LEU A 162 -3.14 -4.81 23.32
C LEU A 162 -3.32 -5.74 22.10
N TYR A 163 -3.76 -5.19 20.97
CA TYR A 163 -3.93 -5.87 19.69
C TYR A 163 -2.58 -6.37 19.14
N ALA A 164 -1.52 -5.58 19.25
CA ALA A 164 -0.16 -5.97 18.87
C ALA A 164 0.36 -7.19 19.64
N ARG A 165 0.18 -7.18 20.96
CA ARG A 165 0.62 -8.26 21.84
C ARG A 165 -0.16 -9.54 21.60
N SER A 166 -1.45 -9.45 21.25
CA SER A 166 -2.27 -10.63 20.96
C SER A 166 -1.76 -11.39 19.73
N LEU A 167 -1.35 -10.69 18.67
CA LEU A 167 -0.79 -11.30 17.44
C LEU A 167 0.59 -11.91 17.68
N LEU A 168 1.43 -11.28 18.51
CA LEU A 168 2.73 -11.84 18.90
C LEU A 168 2.60 -13.18 19.65
N VAL A 169 1.55 -13.34 20.47
CA VAL A 169 1.26 -14.60 21.18
C VAL A 169 0.99 -15.73 20.19
N ILE A 170 0.30 -15.45 19.08
CA ILE A 170 0.05 -16.42 17.99
C ILE A 170 1.35 -16.76 17.26
N ALA A 171 2.15 -15.77 16.91
CA ALA A 171 3.45 -15.97 16.26
C ALA A 171 4.35 -16.93 17.04
N GLN A 172 4.42 -16.73 18.35
CA GLN A 172 5.22 -17.55 19.25
C GLN A 172 4.63 -18.95 19.51
N HIS A 173 3.30 -19.10 19.38
CA HIS A 173 2.65 -20.42 19.42
C HIS A 173 3.00 -21.22 18.18
N HIS A 174 2.91 -20.60 17.00
CA HIS A 174 3.24 -21.18 15.70
C HIS A 174 4.70 -21.65 15.63
N ASP A 175 5.65 -20.83 16.08
CA ASP A 175 7.09 -21.14 16.08
C ASP A 175 7.47 -22.27 17.07
N ARG A 176 6.66 -22.51 18.11
CA ARG A 176 6.91 -23.54 19.13
C ARG A 176 6.26 -24.89 18.85
N SER A 177 5.11 -24.94 18.19
CA SER A 177 4.38 -26.20 17.97
C SER A 177 4.80 -26.90 16.68
N GLY A 178 5.35 -26.18 15.69
CA GLY A 178 5.68 -26.70 14.36
C GLY A 178 4.47 -27.27 13.59
N ALA A 179 3.28 -27.24 14.18
CA ALA A 179 2.06 -27.82 13.67
C ALA A 179 0.91 -26.83 13.91
N PHE A 180 0.07 -26.64 12.89
CA PHE A 180 -1.32 -26.21 13.06
C PHE A 180 -2.14 -27.32 13.72
N ALA A 181 -1.69 -27.81 14.88
CA ALA A 181 -2.39 -28.81 15.67
C ALA A 181 -3.36 -28.09 16.60
N ALA A 182 -4.37 -27.46 16.02
CA ALA A 182 -5.51 -26.94 16.76
C ALA A 182 -6.57 -28.07 16.87
N GLY A 183 -7.33 -28.07 17.98
CA GLY A 183 -8.51 -28.92 18.09
C GLY A 183 -9.63 -28.39 17.19
N ARG A 184 -10.70 -29.18 16.98
CA ARG A 184 -11.91 -28.70 16.30
C ARG A 184 -12.36 -27.37 16.91
N GLY A 185 -12.34 -26.30 16.12
CA GLY A 185 -12.72 -24.93 16.51
C GLY A 185 -11.58 -23.93 16.71
N ASP A 186 -10.34 -24.39 16.92
CA ASP A 186 -9.16 -23.50 17.06
C ASP A 186 -8.49 -23.17 15.70
N ASP A 187 -8.82 -23.91 14.64
CA ASP A 187 -8.27 -23.72 13.30
C ASP A 187 -8.82 -22.47 12.59
N ALA A 188 -10.10 -22.16 12.75
CA ALA A 188 -10.70 -21.00 12.10
C ALA A 188 -10.30 -19.66 12.78
N LEU A 189 -9.82 -19.76 14.02
CA LEU A 189 -9.10 -18.71 14.75
C LEU A 189 -7.74 -18.40 14.12
N ILE A 190 -7.06 -19.43 13.61
CA ILE A 190 -5.81 -19.30 12.88
C ILE A 190 -6.08 -18.68 11.51
N ALA A 191 -7.09 -19.16 10.76
CA ALA A 191 -7.51 -18.54 9.51
C ALA A 191 -7.82 -17.03 9.66
N HIS A 192 -8.49 -16.65 10.76
CA HIS A 192 -8.77 -15.26 11.09
C HIS A 192 -7.51 -14.46 11.45
N ALA A 193 -6.55 -15.06 12.16
CA ALA A 193 -5.26 -14.44 12.42
C ALA A 193 -4.45 -14.22 11.13
N LEU A 194 -4.55 -15.13 10.16
CA LEU A 194 -3.93 -14.98 8.83
C LEU A 194 -4.57 -13.82 8.05
N ASP A 195 -5.90 -13.72 8.04
CA ASP A 195 -6.61 -12.63 7.36
C ASP A 195 -6.33 -11.26 8.00
N VAL A 196 -6.27 -11.21 9.33
CA VAL A 196 -5.89 -10.02 10.10
C VAL A 196 -4.43 -9.60 9.88
N CYS A 197 -3.56 -10.53 9.49
CA CYS A 197 -2.18 -10.23 9.09
C CYS A 197 -2.06 -9.77 7.63
N GLY A 198 -3.16 -9.63 6.89
CA GLY A 198 -3.20 -9.15 5.51
C GLY A 198 -3.32 -10.26 4.46
N GLU A 199 -3.31 -11.53 4.86
CA GLU A 199 -3.10 -12.67 3.98
C GLU A 199 -4.42 -13.33 3.56
N ARG A 200 -5.28 -12.57 2.88
CA ARG A 200 -6.64 -13.01 2.50
C ARG A 200 -6.64 -14.31 1.69
N GLY A 201 -5.63 -14.51 0.84
CA GLY A 201 -5.44 -15.73 0.04
C GLY A 201 -5.00 -16.94 0.88
N ALA A 202 -4.05 -16.76 1.80
CA ALA A 202 -3.61 -17.85 2.69
C ALA A 202 -4.67 -18.21 3.73
N ALA A 203 -5.39 -17.21 4.25
CA ALA A 203 -6.54 -17.38 5.13
C ALA A 203 -7.63 -18.21 4.43
N ARG A 204 -7.90 -17.91 3.16
CA ARG A 204 -8.81 -18.68 2.31
C ARG A 204 -8.36 -20.12 2.13
N ALA A 205 -7.13 -20.35 1.64
CA ALA A 205 -6.62 -21.68 1.34
C ALA A 205 -6.55 -22.57 2.59
N PHE A 206 -6.14 -21.98 3.72
CA PHE A 206 -6.12 -22.68 5.01
C PHE A 206 -7.54 -23.02 5.49
N PHE A 207 -8.50 -22.11 5.32
CA PHE A 207 -9.90 -22.35 5.68
C PHE A 207 -10.54 -23.42 4.79
N GLU A 208 -10.34 -23.36 3.48
CA GLU A 208 -10.80 -24.38 2.52
C GLU A 208 -10.26 -25.76 2.90
N TRP A 209 -8.97 -25.86 3.17
CA TRP A 209 -8.35 -27.08 3.66
C TRP A 209 -8.97 -27.57 4.99
N ALA A 210 -9.21 -26.68 5.96
CA ALA A 210 -9.75 -27.04 7.27
C ALA A 210 -11.22 -27.52 7.20
N VAL A 211 -12.02 -26.93 6.32
CA VAL A 211 -13.42 -27.34 6.06
C VAL A 211 -13.46 -28.69 5.35
N ASP A 212 -12.69 -28.85 4.27
CA ASP A 212 -12.66 -30.07 3.46
C ASP A 212 -12.17 -31.29 4.26
N ASN A 213 -11.42 -31.05 5.33
CA ASN A 213 -10.91 -32.09 6.23
C ASN A 213 -11.71 -32.23 7.55
N GLY A 214 -12.87 -31.57 7.67
CA GLY A 214 -13.76 -31.71 8.84
C GLY A 214 -13.16 -31.21 10.17
N ARG A 215 -12.27 -30.22 10.07
CA ARG A 215 -11.52 -29.61 11.19
C ARG A 215 -12.07 -28.25 11.64
N ALA A 216 -12.87 -27.57 10.82
CA ALA A 216 -13.52 -26.30 11.17
C ALA A 216 -14.85 -26.48 11.94
N ASP A 217 -15.14 -25.60 12.91
CA ASP A 217 -16.37 -25.60 13.70
C ASP A 217 -17.47 -24.71 13.07
N PRO A 218 -18.75 -25.15 13.04
CA PRO A 218 -19.85 -24.38 12.44
C PRO A 218 -20.08 -22.97 13.01
N GLN A 219 -19.83 -22.75 14.31
CA GLN A 219 -19.94 -21.42 14.93
C GLN A 219 -18.84 -20.46 14.47
N VAL A 220 -17.71 -20.99 13.99
CA VAL A 220 -16.62 -20.17 13.46
C VAL A 220 -16.82 -19.86 11.97
N ALA A 221 -17.47 -20.75 11.21
CA ALA A 221 -18.00 -20.41 9.89
C ALA A 221 -18.99 -19.23 9.98
N TRP A 222 -19.81 -19.16 11.05
CA TRP A 222 -20.70 -18.03 11.35
C TRP A 222 -19.95 -16.73 11.70
N ALA A 223 -18.83 -16.80 12.43
CA ALA A 223 -18.01 -15.63 12.75
C ALA A 223 -17.25 -15.10 11.51
N LEU A 224 -16.79 -16.01 10.64
CA LEU A 224 -16.16 -15.69 9.35
C LEU A 224 -17.16 -15.09 8.36
N ASP A 225 -18.42 -15.55 8.29
CA ASP A 225 -19.49 -14.90 7.50
C ASP A 225 -19.59 -13.39 7.82
N ARG A 226 -19.60 -13.02 9.11
CA ARG A 226 -19.65 -11.60 9.51
C ARG A 226 -18.39 -10.82 9.16
N HIS A 227 -17.22 -11.44 9.30
CA HIS A 227 -15.94 -10.81 8.97
C HIS A 227 -15.76 -10.64 7.45
N LEU A 228 -16.25 -11.58 6.65
CA LEU A 228 -16.08 -11.60 5.19
C LEU A 228 -17.15 -10.76 4.47
N ARG A 229 -18.25 -10.44 5.15
CA ARG A 229 -19.07 -9.27 4.81
C ARG A 229 -18.28 -7.95 4.91
N TRP A 230 -17.24 -7.87 5.74
CA TRP A 230 -16.39 -6.69 5.89
C TRP A 230 -15.11 -6.70 5.03
N SER A 231 -14.65 -7.87 4.55
CA SER A 231 -13.44 -7.98 3.72
C SER A 231 -13.68 -7.86 2.20
N ASN A 232 -14.94 -7.72 1.76
CA ASN A 232 -15.35 -7.59 0.34
C ASN A 232 -14.82 -8.69 -0.61
N SER A 233 -14.51 -9.91 -0.12
CA SER A 233 -14.16 -11.03 -1.01
C SER A 233 -15.43 -11.76 -1.51
N PRO A 234 -15.81 -11.66 -2.79
CA PRO A 234 -17.09 -12.19 -3.31
C PRO A 234 -17.07 -13.72 -3.44
N SER A 235 -15.91 -14.28 -3.77
CA SER A 235 -15.72 -15.72 -3.93
C SER A 235 -15.75 -16.47 -2.60
N LEU A 236 -15.25 -15.88 -1.50
CA LEU A 236 -15.50 -16.42 -0.16
C LEU A 236 -16.96 -16.29 0.22
N ARG A 237 -17.58 -15.13 -0.03
CA ARG A 237 -18.96 -14.84 0.35
C ARG A 237 -19.95 -15.87 -0.23
N ALA A 238 -19.88 -16.15 -1.54
CA ALA A 238 -20.75 -17.12 -2.19
C ALA A 238 -20.59 -18.57 -1.65
N ARG A 239 -19.36 -18.98 -1.31
CA ARG A 239 -19.11 -20.33 -0.76
C ARG A 239 -19.51 -20.44 0.71
N LEU A 240 -19.44 -19.34 1.46
CA LEU A 240 -19.90 -19.27 2.85
C LEU A 240 -21.41 -19.23 2.96
N ASP A 241 -22.08 -18.53 2.06
CA ASP A 241 -23.55 -18.56 1.94
C ASP A 241 -24.02 -20.01 1.69
N GLN A 242 -23.25 -20.79 0.91
CA GLN A 242 -23.52 -22.20 0.69
C GLN A 242 -23.25 -23.07 1.94
N ILE A 243 -22.14 -22.84 2.65
CA ILE A 243 -21.84 -23.52 3.92
C ILE A 243 -22.92 -23.20 4.98
N GLN A 244 -23.42 -21.97 5.02
CA GLN A 244 -24.49 -21.54 5.92
C GLN A 244 -25.81 -22.25 5.63
N ALA A 245 -26.17 -22.37 4.34
CA ALA A 245 -27.33 -23.15 3.91
C ALA A 245 -27.23 -24.63 4.34
N ASP A 246 -26.01 -25.17 4.36
CA ASP A 246 -25.75 -26.58 4.72
C ASP A 246 -25.65 -26.82 6.25
N SER A 247 -25.35 -25.81 7.07
CA SER A 247 -24.96 -25.99 8.49
C SER A 247 -25.91 -25.44 9.56
N GLY A 248 -26.90 -24.60 9.23
CA GLY A 248 -28.02 -24.25 10.13
C GLY A 248 -27.63 -23.65 11.50
N THR A 249 -26.62 -22.79 11.56
CA THR A 249 -25.87 -22.46 12.80
C THR A 249 -26.55 -21.45 13.74
N GLN A 250 -26.48 -21.72 15.05
CA GLN A 250 -26.86 -20.83 16.16
C GLN A 250 -25.65 -20.04 16.71
N PRO A 251 -25.85 -18.87 17.37
CA PRO A 251 -24.75 -18.06 17.92
C PRO A 251 -23.93 -18.79 19.01
N PRO A 252 -22.65 -18.39 19.23
CA PRO A 252 -21.78 -19.07 20.19
C PRO A 252 -22.21 -18.87 21.66
N THR A 253 -21.81 -19.79 22.54
CA THR A 253 -22.12 -19.77 23.99
C THR A 253 -21.10 -18.92 24.77
N PRO A 254 -21.48 -18.22 25.85
CA PRO A 254 -20.56 -17.36 26.59
C PRO A 254 -19.38 -18.13 27.21
N PRO A 255 -18.14 -17.62 27.16
CA PRO A 255 -16.99 -18.28 27.76
C PRO A 255 -17.01 -18.20 29.29
N ALA A 256 -16.26 -19.11 29.94
CA ALA A 256 -16.10 -19.13 31.40
C ALA A 256 -15.48 -17.81 31.93
N PRO A 257 -15.68 -17.48 33.23
CA PRO A 257 -15.19 -16.23 33.81
C PRO A 257 -13.68 -15.99 33.60
N GLY A 258 -13.30 -14.85 33.01
CA GLY A 258 -11.93 -14.53 32.65
C GLY A 258 -11.81 -13.46 31.56
N SER A 259 -10.62 -13.34 30.94
CA SER A 259 -10.35 -12.39 29.85
C SER A 259 -11.30 -12.58 28.66
N ALA A 260 -11.56 -13.84 28.29
CA ALA A 260 -12.49 -14.20 27.22
C ALA A 260 -13.93 -13.72 27.51
N ALA A 261 -14.42 -13.79 28.75
CA ALA A 261 -15.77 -13.32 29.11
C ALA A 261 -15.89 -11.78 29.03
N THR A 262 -14.81 -11.06 29.35
CA THR A 262 -14.78 -9.59 29.21
C THR A 262 -14.79 -9.17 27.74
N LEU A 263 -13.98 -9.82 26.90
CA LEU A 263 -13.92 -9.55 25.47
C LEU A 263 -15.17 -10.05 24.72
N TRP A 264 -15.83 -11.08 25.22
CA TRP A 264 -17.14 -11.53 24.74
C TRP A 264 -18.21 -10.46 24.91
N GLY A 265 -18.33 -9.87 26.10
CA GLY A 265 -19.26 -8.77 26.34
C GLY A 265 -18.95 -7.53 25.48
N ALA A 266 -17.65 -7.22 25.32
CA ALA A 266 -17.22 -6.11 24.46
C ALA A 266 -17.64 -6.32 22.99
N TRP A 267 -17.47 -7.54 22.48
CA TRP A 267 -17.89 -7.90 21.12
C TRP A 267 -19.41 -7.82 20.95
N GLN A 268 -20.19 -8.33 21.92
CA GLN A 268 -21.66 -8.23 21.89
C GLN A 268 -22.13 -6.77 21.84
N ASP A 269 -21.55 -5.91 22.68
CA ASP A 269 -21.84 -4.48 22.66
C ASP A 269 -21.48 -3.83 21.33
N ALA A 270 -20.36 -4.22 20.70
CA ALA A 270 -19.94 -3.69 19.41
C ALA A 270 -20.94 -4.06 18.29
N VAL A 271 -21.35 -5.33 18.23
CA VAL A 271 -22.28 -5.84 17.20
C VAL A 271 -23.71 -5.30 17.39
N GLU A 272 -24.13 -5.02 18.62
CA GLU A 272 -25.44 -4.44 18.95
C GLU A 272 -25.45 -2.90 18.88
N GLY A 273 -24.38 -2.28 18.37
CA GLY A 273 -24.28 -0.83 18.17
C GLY A 273 -23.99 -0.02 19.44
N ARG A 274 -23.79 -0.67 20.60
CA ARG A 274 -23.43 -0.03 21.88
C ARG A 274 -21.93 0.29 21.96
N ARG A 275 -21.45 1.13 21.04
CA ARG A 275 -20.02 1.47 20.89
C ARG A 275 -19.34 1.91 22.18
N ALA A 276 -19.99 2.74 22.99
CA ALA A 276 -19.40 3.25 24.23
C ALA A 276 -19.10 2.12 25.25
N GLY A 277 -19.97 1.12 25.35
CA GLY A 277 -19.77 -0.05 26.22
C GLY A 277 -18.62 -0.92 25.74
N ALA A 278 -18.56 -1.20 24.44
CA ALA A 278 -17.48 -1.96 23.81
C ALA A 278 -16.11 -1.28 23.97
N ILE A 279 -16.03 0.04 23.75
CA ILE A 279 -14.79 0.82 23.93
C ILE A 279 -14.35 0.80 25.39
N ALA A 280 -15.26 1.02 26.34
CA ALA A 280 -14.95 0.98 27.76
C ALA A 280 -14.45 -0.40 28.20
N ALA A 281 -15.00 -1.49 27.66
CA ALA A 281 -14.56 -2.84 27.94
C ALA A 281 -13.17 -3.15 27.36
N LEU A 282 -12.86 -2.68 26.14
CA LEU A 282 -11.52 -2.77 25.55
C LEU A 282 -10.49 -1.99 26.37
N HIS A 283 -10.83 -0.77 26.82
CA HIS A 283 -9.97 0.04 27.68
C HIS A 283 -9.72 -0.67 29.01
N ALA A 284 -10.77 -1.19 29.64
CA ALA A 284 -10.64 -1.95 30.89
C ALA A 284 -9.76 -3.20 30.72
N ALA A 285 -9.83 -3.87 29.56
CA ALA A 285 -8.96 -5.01 29.24
C ALA A 285 -7.50 -4.58 29.05
N ALA A 286 -7.26 -3.45 28.39
CA ALA A 286 -5.92 -2.88 28.19
C ALA A 286 -5.28 -2.41 29.52
N LEU A 287 -6.08 -1.78 30.39
CA LEU A 287 -5.64 -1.26 31.70
C LEU A 287 -5.41 -2.38 32.74
N LYS A 288 -6.17 -3.48 32.68
CA LYS A 288 -6.12 -4.51 33.73
C LYS A 288 -4.84 -5.36 33.74
N ARG A 289 -4.06 -5.46 32.64
CA ARG A 289 -2.78 -6.23 32.62
C ARG A 289 -1.81 -5.72 31.55
N SER A 290 -0.63 -5.29 31.98
CA SER A 290 0.51 -4.89 31.13
C SER A 290 1.24 -6.03 30.39
N SER A 291 0.75 -7.28 30.40
CA SER A 291 1.54 -8.44 29.96
C SER A 291 0.77 -9.43 29.08
N LEU A 292 1.50 -10.18 28.23
CA LEU A 292 1.01 -11.31 27.41
C LEU A 292 0.11 -12.31 28.17
N ARG A 293 0.13 -12.29 29.51
CA ARG A 293 -0.71 -13.07 30.42
C ARG A 293 -2.22 -12.96 30.20
N LEU A 294 -2.69 -11.96 29.44
CA LEU A 294 -4.11 -11.85 29.07
C LEU A 294 -4.55 -12.94 28.09
N PHE A 295 -3.62 -13.45 27.28
CA PHE A 295 -3.82 -14.48 26.25
C PHE A 295 -3.13 -15.80 26.60
N ILE A 296 -2.72 -16.00 27.86
CA ILE A 296 -2.03 -17.22 28.32
C ILE A 296 -2.80 -17.80 29.50
N ALA A 297 -3.32 -19.02 29.33
CA ALA A 297 -4.05 -19.76 30.36
C ALA A 297 -3.57 -21.22 30.41
N GLY A 298 -3.36 -21.77 31.61
CA GLY A 298 -3.02 -23.19 31.78
C GLY A 298 -1.71 -23.66 31.14
N GLY A 299 -0.82 -22.75 30.72
CA GLY A 299 0.42 -23.07 29.99
C GLY A 299 0.31 -23.00 28.47
N GLY A 300 -0.86 -22.67 27.91
CA GLY A 300 -1.12 -22.48 26.48
C GLY A 300 -1.70 -21.10 26.14
N VAL A 301 -1.91 -20.86 24.84
CA VAL A 301 -2.55 -19.63 24.33
C VAL A 301 -4.06 -19.73 24.46
N ASP A 302 -4.70 -18.70 25.02
CA ASP A 302 -6.15 -18.53 25.02
C ASP A 302 -6.58 -17.92 23.67
N LEU A 303 -6.69 -18.78 22.66
CA LEU A 303 -7.05 -18.38 21.29
C LEU A 303 -8.44 -17.73 21.26
N ARG A 304 -9.38 -18.14 22.10
CA ARG A 304 -10.73 -17.55 22.14
C ARG A 304 -10.72 -16.10 22.60
N ALA A 305 -9.96 -15.77 23.66
CA ALA A 305 -9.75 -14.38 24.07
C ALA A 305 -9.10 -13.56 22.95
N HIS A 306 -8.20 -14.17 22.17
CA HIS A 306 -7.60 -13.52 21.02
C HIS A 306 -8.63 -13.19 19.92
N ALA A 307 -9.44 -14.15 19.45
CA ALA A 307 -10.47 -13.87 18.44
C ALA A 307 -11.43 -12.77 18.88
N LEU A 308 -11.90 -12.81 20.12
CA LEU A 308 -12.89 -11.84 20.59
C LEU A 308 -12.34 -10.42 20.62
N LEU A 309 -11.05 -10.24 20.92
CA LEU A 309 -10.39 -8.94 20.76
C LEU A 309 -10.41 -8.47 19.31
N LEU A 310 -9.99 -9.33 18.37
CA LEU A 310 -9.96 -8.99 16.95
C LEU A 310 -11.36 -8.63 16.43
N LEU A 311 -12.34 -9.50 16.67
CA LEU A 311 -13.73 -9.32 16.28
C LEU A 311 -14.34 -8.06 16.89
N THR A 312 -14.01 -7.72 18.14
CA THR A 312 -14.50 -6.48 18.78
C THR A 312 -13.94 -5.24 18.09
N VAL A 313 -12.62 -5.20 17.85
CA VAL A 313 -11.97 -4.05 17.19
C VAL A 313 -12.53 -3.87 15.77
N HIS A 314 -12.75 -4.96 15.04
CA HIS A 314 -13.33 -4.93 13.70
C HIS A 314 -14.82 -4.55 13.69
N ALA A 315 -15.62 -5.03 14.64
CA ALA A 315 -17.04 -4.66 14.75
C ALA A 315 -17.25 -3.18 15.10
N LEU A 316 -16.23 -2.53 15.68
CA LEU A 316 -16.22 -1.10 15.92
C LEU A 316 -15.79 -0.29 14.68
N ILE A 317 -15.29 -0.92 13.62
CA ILE A 317 -15.11 -0.24 12.33
C ILE A 317 -16.51 -0.04 11.73
N PRO A 318 -16.89 1.19 11.33
CA PRO A 318 -18.18 1.43 10.70
C PRO A 318 -18.37 0.46 9.52
N ALA A 319 -19.56 -0.15 9.44
CA ALA A 319 -19.91 -0.93 8.26
C ALA A 319 -19.77 -0.02 7.04
N ARG A 320 -18.97 -0.46 6.05
CA ARG A 320 -18.89 0.20 4.76
C ARG A 320 -20.30 0.23 4.18
N ALA A 321 -20.77 1.41 3.78
CA ALA A 321 -21.79 1.44 2.73
C ALA A 321 -21.22 0.66 1.52
N ALA A 322 -22.07 0.07 0.69
CA ALA A 322 -21.59 -0.48 -0.59
C ALA A 322 -20.82 0.65 -1.29
N ALA A 323 -19.49 0.51 -1.37
CA ALA A 323 -18.64 1.54 -1.92
C ALA A 323 -19.01 1.67 -3.40
N GLU A 324 -19.44 2.86 -3.81
CA GLU A 324 -19.91 3.08 -5.18
C GLU A 324 -18.76 3.32 -6.17
N ASP A 325 -17.56 3.60 -5.64
CA ASP A 325 -16.27 3.66 -6.35
C ASP A 325 -15.12 3.25 -5.39
N GLY A 326 -14.72 1.97 -5.43
CA GLY A 326 -13.78 1.38 -4.49
C GLY A 326 -12.36 1.96 -4.53
N PHE A 327 -11.94 2.53 -5.66
CA PHE A 327 -10.61 3.12 -5.85
C PHE A 327 -10.39 4.32 -4.94
N PHE A 328 -11.25 5.35 -5.02
CA PHE A 328 -11.08 6.59 -4.26
C PHE A 328 -11.15 6.37 -2.74
N GLU A 329 -12.07 5.50 -2.28
CA GLU A 329 -12.13 5.15 -0.86
C GLU A 329 -10.88 4.40 -0.39
N HIS A 330 -10.35 3.48 -1.21
CA HIS A 330 -9.14 2.74 -0.88
C HIS A 330 -7.97 3.71 -0.69
N GLN A 331 -7.83 4.67 -1.60
CA GLN A 331 -6.76 5.67 -1.55
C GLN A 331 -6.88 6.59 -0.33
N ALA A 332 -8.07 7.12 -0.04
CA ALA A 332 -8.30 7.92 1.16
C ALA A 332 -8.06 7.12 2.45
N THR A 333 -8.46 5.85 2.48
CA THR A 333 -8.21 4.96 3.62
C THR A 333 -6.72 4.67 3.79
N ALA A 334 -6.00 4.42 2.70
CA ALA A 334 -4.56 4.18 2.70
C ALA A 334 -3.79 5.41 3.22
N GLN A 335 -4.17 6.62 2.80
CA GLN A 335 -3.57 7.86 3.30
C GLN A 335 -3.87 8.08 4.79
N ASN A 336 -5.12 7.91 5.24
CA ASN A 336 -5.47 8.02 6.65
C ASN A 336 -4.72 6.98 7.51
N ALA A 337 -4.57 5.76 7.00
CA ALA A 337 -3.78 4.72 7.66
C ALA A 337 -2.30 5.09 7.75
N ARG A 338 -1.70 5.69 6.69
CA ARG A 338 -0.33 6.22 6.72
C ARG A 338 -0.15 7.33 7.73
N ARG A 339 -1.02 8.33 7.70
CA ARG A 339 -1.01 9.44 8.67
C ARG A 339 -1.07 8.91 10.09
N ALA A 340 -1.96 7.96 10.34
CA ALA A 340 -2.03 7.29 11.63
C ALA A 340 -0.70 6.58 11.99
N ARG A 341 -0.14 5.75 11.10
CA ARG A 341 1.13 5.04 11.36
C ARG A 341 2.28 6.00 11.68
N ALA A 342 2.42 7.09 10.91
CA ALA A 342 3.40 8.14 11.14
C ALA A 342 3.26 8.77 12.53
N LEU A 343 2.03 9.11 12.93
CA LEU A 343 1.70 9.67 14.26
C LEU A 343 1.84 8.65 15.41
N TYR A 344 1.66 7.36 15.15
CA TYR A 344 1.79 6.33 16.20
C TYR A 344 3.24 5.98 16.49
N GLY A 345 4.03 5.81 15.45
CA GLY A 345 5.43 5.43 15.59
C GLY A 345 6.39 6.63 15.73
N GLY A 346 5.89 7.85 15.54
CA GLY A 346 6.64 9.09 15.66
C GLY A 346 5.73 10.31 15.72
N ALA A 347 6.32 11.50 15.67
CA ALA A 347 5.63 12.78 15.84
C ALA A 347 5.55 13.51 14.50
N PHE A 348 4.66 13.12 13.58
CA PHE A 348 4.63 13.84 12.30
C PHE A 348 3.49 13.63 11.30
N HIS A 349 3.02 14.73 10.72
CA HIS A 349 2.61 14.87 9.32
C HIS A 349 3.16 16.22 8.78
N ALA A 350 3.62 16.26 7.51
CA ALA A 350 4.15 17.42 6.73
C ALA A 350 5.67 17.78 6.76
N GLY A 351 6.52 16.97 6.11
CA GLY A 351 7.98 17.22 6.05
C GLY A 351 8.47 17.77 4.74
N MET A 352 7.59 17.77 3.74
CA MET A 352 7.83 18.45 2.48
C MET A 352 7.52 19.94 2.67
N PRO A 353 8.28 20.84 2.03
CA PRO A 353 8.01 22.26 2.12
C PRO A 353 6.63 22.64 1.54
N GLU A 354 6.02 23.66 2.12
CA GLU A 354 4.73 24.17 1.70
C GLU A 354 4.84 24.84 0.31
N PRO A 355 3.89 24.59 -0.61
CA PRO A 355 3.90 25.18 -1.94
C PRO A 355 3.89 26.71 -1.88
N GLY A 356 4.73 27.37 -2.69
CA GLY A 356 4.76 28.83 -2.79
C GLY A 356 5.36 29.58 -1.58
N THR A 357 5.91 28.89 -0.58
CA THR A 357 6.36 29.52 0.69
C THR A 357 7.88 29.74 0.81
N ASN A 358 8.64 29.53 -0.28
CA ASN A 358 10.11 29.61 -0.29
C ASN A 358 10.77 28.76 0.83
N GLY A 359 10.43 27.47 0.87
CA GLY A 359 11.08 26.50 1.76
C GLY A 359 10.54 26.43 3.20
N GLN A 360 9.32 26.91 3.47
CA GLN A 360 8.68 26.73 4.78
C GLN A 360 8.30 25.27 5.00
N VAL A 361 8.55 24.72 6.19
CA VAL A 361 8.24 23.33 6.57
C VAL A 361 7.40 23.35 7.84
N ILE A 362 6.36 22.51 7.91
CA ILE A 362 5.41 22.46 9.04
C ILE A 362 5.40 21.08 9.69
N ALA A 363 5.85 20.94 10.93
CA ALA A 363 5.77 19.69 11.68
C ALA A 363 4.51 19.60 12.54
N GLU A 364 3.65 18.60 12.29
CA GLU A 364 2.57 18.23 13.23
C GLU A 364 3.07 17.21 14.27
N VAL A 365 3.12 17.57 15.54
CA VAL A 365 3.55 16.71 16.65
C VAL A 365 2.35 16.29 17.50
N ARG A 366 2.28 14.99 17.80
CA ARG A 366 1.19 14.39 18.58
C ARG A 366 1.04 15.07 19.95
N SER A 367 -0.19 15.42 20.29
CA SER A 367 -0.55 16.21 21.48
C SER A 367 -0.31 15.52 22.85
N ASP A 368 -0.12 14.20 22.91
CA ASP A 368 0.19 13.45 24.13
C ASP A 368 1.70 13.35 24.43
N LEU A 369 2.57 13.82 23.52
CA LEU A 369 4.01 13.84 23.75
C LEU A 369 4.40 15.10 24.51
N GLU A 370 5.14 14.93 25.62
CA GLU A 370 5.75 16.06 26.30
C GLU A 370 6.99 16.52 25.52
N VAL A 371 6.81 17.51 24.65
CA VAL A 371 7.87 18.04 23.78
C VAL A 371 8.61 19.19 24.47
N SER A 372 9.95 19.21 24.32
CA SER A 372 10.81 20.32 24.75
C SER A 372 11.24 21.22 23.60
N GLY A 373 11.20 20.72 22.37
CA GLY A 373 11.44 21.49 21.16
C GLY A 373 11.48 20.60 19.91
N VAL A 374 11.48 21.23 18.74
CA VAL A 374 11.63 20.56 17.44
C VAL A 374 12.77 21.22 16.68
N THR A 375 13.63 20.43 16.04
CA THR A 375 14.78 20.93 15.27
C THR A 375 14.80 20.38 13.84
N LEU A 376 15.19 21.25 12.91
CA LEU A 376 15.60 20.90 11.55
C LEU A 376 17.09 20.55 11.55
N GLU A 377 17.41 19.28 11.32
CA GLU A 377 18.78 18.79 11.15
C GLU A 377 19.14 18.75 9.67
N MET A 378 19.88 19.75 9.21
CA MET A 378 20.35 19.86 7.82
C MET A 378 21.74 19.27 7.65
N GLN A 379 22.01 18.69 6.48
CA GLN A 379 23.35 18.22 6.14
C GLN A 379 24.34 19.40 6.16
N ASP A 380 25.51 19.17 6.77
CA ASP A 380 26.62 20.14 6.85
C ASP A 380 26.30 21.47 7.56
N ARG A 381 25.25 21.51 8.39
CA ARG A 381 24.85 22.67 9.19
C ARG A 381 24.52 22.29 10.63
N LEU A 382 24.52 23.28 11.52
CA LEU A 382 24.03 23.08 12.89
C LEU A 382 22.50 22.92 12.88
N PRO A 383 21.92 22.09 13.77
CA PRO A 383 20.48 21.99 13.92
C PRO A 383 19.84 23.35 14.22
N GLU A 384 18.75 23.66 13.52
CA GLU A 384 17.99 24.90 13.71
C GLU A 384 16.67 24.62 14.42
N ASN A 385 16.29 25.45 15.38
CA ASN A 385 15.02 25.29 16.11
C ASN A 385 13.83 25.70 15.23
N MET A 386 12.75 24.92 15.30
CA MET A 386 11.44 25.29 14.74
C MET A 386 10.65 26.08 15.78
N GLU A 387 9.75 26.94 15.33
CA GLU A 387 8.87 27.76 16.16
C GLU A 387 7.52 27.09 16.35
N GLU A 388 7.00 27.05 17.58
CA GLU A 388 5.67 26.52 17.85
C GLU A 388 4.58 27.49 17.36
N MET A 389 3.63 26.98 16.58
CA MET A 389 2.44 27.72 16.14
C MET A 389 1.38 27.69 17.26
N ALA A 390 0.59 28.77 17.38
CA ALA A 390 -0.41 28.92 18.44
C ALA A 390 -1.30 27.67 18.62
N GLU A 391 -1.39 27.18 19.86
CA GLU A 391 -2.15 25.98 20.22
C GLU A 391 -3.65 26.13 19.88
N SER A 392 -4.22 25.08 19.28
CA SER A 392 -5.66 24.88 19.18
C SER A 392 -6.05 23.68 20.06
N PRO A 393 -6.91 23.86 21.08
CA PRO A 393 -7.28 22.77 21.99
C PRO A 393 -7.85 21.55 21.24
N GLY A 394 -7.25 20.38 21.45
CA GLY A 394 -7.68 19.12 20.83
C GLY A 394 -7.13 18.87 19.42
N HIS A 395 -6.14 19.63 18.98
CA HIS A 395 -5.39 19.39 17.73
C HIS A 395 -3.91 19.12 18.04
N ASP A 396 -3.22 18.44 17.13
CA ASP A 396 -1.78 18.19 17.24
C ASP A 396 -0.99 19.51 17.22
N ALA A 397 0.08 19.60 18.02
CA ALA A 397 0.92 20.79 18.12
C ALA A 397 1.67 21.01 16.80
N ARG A 398 1.60 22.21 16.23
CA ARG A 398 2.25 22.53 14.95
C ARG A 398 3.51 23.33 15.18
N TRP A 399 4.59 22.96 14.50
CA TRP A 399 5.87 23.68 14.53
C TRP A 399 6.24 24.12 13.12
N VAL A 400 6.78 25.31 12.97
CA VAL A 400 7.17 25.86 11.68
C VAL A 400 8.67 26.11 11.63
N GLY A 401 9.29 25.71 10.54
CA GLY A 401 10.69 25.95 10.24
C GLY A 401 10.87 26.44 8.81
N ARG A 402 12.07 26.91 8.49
CA ARG A 402 12.38 27.42 7.15
C ARG A 402 13.72 26.87 6.70
N LEU A 403 13.74 26.32 5.48
CA LEU A 403 14.97 25.93 4.81
C LEU A 403 15.71 27.20 4.33
N PRO A 404 17.05 27.24 4.41
CA PRO A 404 17.82 28.38 3.96
C PRO A 404 17.60 28.64 2.46
N ALA A 405 17.69 29.90 2.06
CA ALA A 405 17.83 30.22 0.65
C ALA A 405 19.14 29.62 0.12
N ALA A 406 19.05 28.91 -0.99
CA ALA A 406 20.18 28.33 -1.73
C ALA A 406 20.13 28.80 -3.19
N ASP A 407 21.18 28.50 -3.96
CA ASP A 407 21.20 28.86 -5.38
C ASP A 407 20.26 27.93 -6.17
N ALA A 408 19.75 28.39 -7.32
CA ALA A 408 18.88 27.59 -8.15
C ALA A 408 19.58 26.29 -8.57
N GLY A 409 18.91 25.16 -8.35
CA GLY A 409 19.46 23.81 -8.59
C GLY A 409 20.23 23.20 -7.42
N ASP A 410 20.36 23.89 -6.28
CA ASP A 410 20.87 23.31 -5.04
C ASP A 410 19.81 22.46 -4.33
N VAL A 411 20.24 21.30 -3.82
CA VAL A 411 19.38 20.39 -3.05
C VAL A 411 19.73 20.46 -1.57
N THR A 412 18.80 20.95 -0.75
CA THR A 412 18.91 20.91 0.71
C THR A 412 18.36 19.60 1.25
N ARG A 413 19.18 18.84 1.98
CA ARG A 413 18.79 17.60 2.67
C ARG A 413 18.63 17.85 4.17
N TYR A 414 17.56 17.30 4.75
CA TYR A 414 17.25 17.54 6.14
C TYR A 414 16.43 16.42 6.77
N ARG A 415 16.46 16.37 8.10
CA ARG A 415 15.58 15.57 8.96
C ARG A 415 14.93 16.48 9.98
N ILE A 416 13.79 16.08 10.52
CA ILE A 416 13.11 16.81 11.59
C ILE A 416 13.12 15.93 12.83
N LYS A 417 13.62 16.48 13.93
CA LYS A 417 13.79 15.80 15.20
C LYS A 417 12.96 16.48 16.28
N VAL A 418 12.23 15.66 17.02
CA VAL A 418 11.38 16.07 18.13
C VAL A 418 12.08 15.66 19.43
N HIS A 419 12.39 16.65 20.24
CA HIS A 419 13.02 16.48 21.54
C HIS A 419 11.94 16.34 22.60
N LEU A 420 12.02 15.28 23.39
CA LEU A 420 11.09 15.06 24.50
C LEU A 420 11.58 15.82 25.75
N ARG A 421 10.67 16.10 26.68
CA ARG A 421 10.98 16.78 27.94
C ARG A 421 11.73 15.88 28.90
N ASP A 422 11.52 14.56 28.82
CA ASP A 422 12.35 13.58 29.50
C ASP A 422 13.72 13.48 28.80
N PRO A 423 14.83 13.91 29.43
CA PRO A 423 16.15 13.92 28.82
C PRO A 423 16.74 12.52 28.61
N GLU A 424 16.20 11.48 29.27
CA GLU A 424 16.64 10.09 29.10
C GLU A 424 15.85 9.36 28.00
N ALA A 425 14.76 9.96 27.50
CA ALA A 425 13.96 9.37 26.43
C ALA A 425 14.64 9.54 25.06
N SER A 426 14.59 8.49 24.24
CA SER A 426 15.07 8.56 22.87
C SER A 426 14.31 9.63 22.08
N PRO A 427 15.00 10.48 21.29
CA PRO A 427 14.34 11.48 20.47
C PRO A 427 13.45 10.81 19.42
N VAL A 428 12.35 11.48 19.10
CA VAL A 428 11.41 11.05 18.07
C VAL A 428 11.77 11.75 16.76
N TRP A 429 11.62 11.05 15.64
CA TRP A 429 11.91 11.60 14.32
C TRP A 429 10.65 11.73 13.49
N ALA A 430 10.64 12.73 12.63
CA ALA A 430 9.62 12.86 11.63
C ALA A 430 9.71 11.76 10.56
N SER A 431 8.55 11.40 10.01
CA SER A 431 8.43 10.50 8.86
C SER A 431 7.15 10.83 8.08
N ALA A 432 7.21 10.79 6.75
CA ALA A 432 6.03 10.88 5.89
C ALA A 432 5.32 9.52 5.74
N SER A 433 5.95 8.44 6.20
CA SER A 433 5.42 7.08 6.17
C SER A 433 5.60 6.43 7.53
N ASP A 434 6.54 5.49 7.66
CA ASP A 434 6.83 4.78 8.90
C ASP A 434 8.08 5.34 9.58
N PRO A 435 8.16 5.29 10.92
CA PRO A 435 9.34 5.71 11.64
C PRO A 435 10.50 4.75 11.37
N ARG A 436 11.70 5.31 11.31
CA ARG A 436 12.94 4.56 11.10
C ARG A 436 14.01 5.02 12.08
N ALA A 437 14.93 4.12 12.38
CA ALA A 437 16.11 4.46 13.16
C ALA A 437 16.89 5.58 12.44
N GLY A 438 17.16 6.68 13.16
CA GLY A 438 17.86 7.85 12.59
C GLY A 438 16.97 8.83 11.81
N GLY A 439 15.67 8.56 11.69
CA GLY A 439 14.69 9.47 11.10
C GLY A 439 14.63 9.47 9.57
N GLN A 440 13.57 10.07 9.04
CA GLN A 440 13.40 10.25 7.59
C GLN A 440 14.21 11.42 7.06
N GLU A 441 14.97 11.16 6.00
CA GLU A 441 15.55 12.21 5.17
C GLU A 441 14.53 12.74 4.16
N PHE A 442 14.46 14.07 4.10
CA PHE A 442 13.75 14.83 3.10
C PHE A 442 14.76 15.58 2.22
N ALA A 443 14.34 15.90 1.00
CA ALA A 443 15.12 16.72 0.07
C ALA A 443 14.25 17.85 -0.49
N PHE A 444 14.85 19.00 -0.67
CA PHE A 444 14.24 20.19 -1.28
C PHE A 444 15.16 20.72 -2.38
N ASP A 445 14.67 20.72 -3.61
CA ASP A 445 15.32 21.32 -4.78
C ASP A 445 14.93 22.79 -4.84
N THR A 446 15.92 23.68 -4.86
CA THR A 446 15.70 25.14 -4.83
C THR A 446 15.45 25.64 -6.25
N ASP A 447 14.31 26.31 -6.46
CA ASP A 447 13.82 26.78 -7.76
C ASP A 447 13.84 25.68 -8.85
N PRO A 448 13.09 24.59 -8.63
CA PRO A 448 13.07 23.47 -9.57
C PRO A 448 12.51 23.94 -10.93
N PRO A 449 13.02 23.43 -12.07
CA PRO A 449 12.50 23.80 -13.38
C PRO A 449 11.00 23.48 -13.48
N PRO A 450 10.21 24.11 -14.36
CA PRO A 450 8.81 23.74 -14.54
C PRO A 450 8.66 22.37 -15.25
N PRO A 451 7.43 21.82 -15.30
CA PRO A 451 7.11 20.68 -16.15
C PRO A 451 7.51 20.93 -17.61
N PRO A 452 7.87 19.89 -18.40
CA PRO A 452 8.24 20.06 -19.81
C PRO A 452 7.14 20.76 -20.61
N GLU A 453 7.53 21.71 -21.48
CA GLU A 453 6.58 22.58 -22.17
C GLU A 453 5.57 21.80 -23.04
N TRP A 454 6.03 20.71 -23.66
CA TRP A 454 5.21 19.86 -24.52
C TRP A 454 4.02 19.22 -23.80
N VAL A 455 4.04 19.12 -22.47
CA VAL A 455 2.95 18.56 -21.65
C VAL A 455 1.67 19.37 -21.80
N ARG A 456 1.77 20.68 -22.08
CA ARG A 456 0.61 21.55 -22.32
C ARG A 456 -0.19 21.13 -23.56
N ASP A 457 0.48 20.54 -24.54
CA ASP A 457 -0.10 20.09 -25.79
C ASP A 457 -0.42 18.60 -25.79
N ALA A 458 -0.18 17.92 -24.68
CA ALA A 458 -0.29 16.47 -24.59
C ALA A 458 -1.75 16.01 -24.57
N ILE A 459 -2.04 15.02 -25.42
CA ILE A 459 -3.22 14.16 -25.39
C ILE A 459 -2.67 12.75 -25.33
N CYS A 460 -2.85 12.13 -24.17
CA CYS A 460 -2.25 10.84 -23.83
C CYS A 460 -3.23 9.70 -24.09
N TYR A 461 -2.72 8.60 -24.64
CA TYR A 461 -3.46 7.35 -24.82
C TYR A 461 -2.81 6.26 -23.97
N HIS A 462 -3.54 5.74 -22.97
CA HIS A 462 -3.05 4.71 -22.05
C HIS A 462 -3.43 3.31 -22.55
N VAL A 463 -2.43 2.45 -22.71
CA VAL A 463 -2.58 1.10 -23.26
C VAL A 463 -2.10 0.05 -22.27
N MET A 464 -2.93 -0.96 -22.00
CA MET A 464 -2.47 -2.20 -21.39
C MET A 464 -1.99 -3.16 -22.47
N VAL A 465 -0.69 -3.45 -22.49
CA VAL A 465 -0.04 -4.18 -23.61
C VAL A 465 -0.70 -5.54 -23.86
N ASP A 466 -0.89 -6.35 -22.81
CA ASP A 466 -1.52 -7.68 -22.90
C ASP A 466 -2.95 -7.66 -23.46
N ARG A 467 -3.64 -6.51 -23.40
CA ARG A 467 -5.09 -6.39 -23.65
C ARG A 467 -5.45 -5.62 -24.91
N PHE A 468 -4.47 -5.04 -25.59
CA PHE A 468 -4.75 -4.11 -26.69
C PHE A 468 -4.82 -4.76 -28.07
N ALA A 469 -3.73 -5.37 -28.54
CA ALA A 469 -3.68 -5.96 -29.87
C ALA A 469 -2.60 -7.04 -29.94
N ARG A 470 -2.81 -8.06 -30.78
CA ARG A 470 -1.84 -9.11 -31.10
C ARG A 470 -1.36 -8.90 -32.53
N ALA A 471 -0.03 -8.89 -32.72
CA ALA A 471 0.55 -8.72 -34.04
C ALA A 471 0.01 -9.77 -35.04
N GLY A 472 -0.52 -9.31 -36.17
CA GLY A 472 -1.06 -10.16 -37.23
C GLY A 472 -2.44 -10.79 -36.95
N GLU A 473 -3.10 -10.47 -35.84
CA GLU A 473 -4.48 -10.92 -35.56
C GLU A 473 -5.47 -9.74 -35.65
N GLU A 474 -6.63 -9.98 -36.26
CA GLU A 474 -7.66 -8.92 -36.44
C GLU A 474 -8.39 -8.56 -35.14
N LYS A 475 -8.40 -9.45 -34.14
CA LYS A 475 -9.19 -9.32 -32.91
C LYS A 475 -8.49 -9.95 -31.73
N MET A 476 -8.75 -9.39 -30.55
CA MET A 476 -8.36 -10.02 -29.30
C MET A 476 -9.27 -11.22 -28.97
N PRO A 477 -8.78 -12.20 -28.19
CA PRO A 477 -9.63 -13.26 -27.70
C PRO A 477 -10.81 -12.71 -26.87
N PRO A 478 -11.99 -13.36 -26.91
CA PRO A 478 -13.13 -12.91 -26.14
C PRO A 478 -12.84 -12.99 -24.64
N PRO A 479 -13.38 -12.06 -23.82
CA PRO A 479 -13.13 -12.02 -22.39
C PRO A 479 -13.68 -13.28 -21.70
N ALA A 480 -12.78 -14.06 -21.10
CA ALA A 480 -13.07 -15.21 -20.24
C ALA A 480 -12.79 -14.83 -18.76
N ASP A 481 -11.71 -15.35 -18.19
CA ASP A 481 -11.18 -14.92 -16.89
C ASP A 481 -10.49 -13.55 -17.05
N SER A 482 -10.91 -12.55 -16.27
CA SER A 482 -10.35 -11.20 -16.36
C SER A 482 -8.88 -11.14 -15.91
N THR A 483 -8.42 -12.11 -15.11
CA THR A 483 -7.03 -12.22 -14.62
C THR A 483 -6.10 -13.01 -15.55
N ALA A 484 -6.65 -13.69 -16.57
CA ALA A 484 -5.86 -14.48 -17.53
C ALA A 484 -5.02 -13.61 -18.48
N LEU A 485 -4.02 -14.21 -19.12
CA LEU A 485 -3.25 -13.55 -20.18
C LEU A 485 -4.03 -13.56 -21.50
N TYR A 486 -4.11 -12.41 -22.14
CA TYR A 486 -4.76 -12.26 -23.45
C TYR A 486 -3.76 -12.06 -24.58
N GLY A 487 -2.47 -11.99 -24.29
CA GLY A 487 -1.38 -12.19 -25.25
C GLY A 487 -1.11 -11.01 -26.19
N GLY A 488 -1.60 -9.82 -25.88
CA GLY A 488 -1.26 -8.62 -26.66
C GLY A 488 0.24 -8.32 -26.64
N THR A 489 0.73 -7.66 -27.70
CA THR A 489 2.17 -7.45 -27.95
C THR A 489 2.50 -6.01 -28.33
N LEU A 490 3.76 -5.61 -28.18
CA LEU A 490 4.22 -4.26 -28.54
C LEU A 490 4.13 -4.00 -30.06
N ASP A 491 4.43 -5.02 -30.88
CA ASP A 491 4.23 -4.93 -32.34
C ASP A 491 2.74 -4.79 -32.70
N GLY A 492 1.84 -5.44 -31.96
CA GLY A 492 0.40 -5.26 -32.12
C GLY A 492 -0.05 -3.81 -31.85
N ILE A 493 0.53 -3.15 -30.85
CA ILE A 493 0.30 -1.71 -30.65
C ILE A 493 0.82 -0.91 -31.85
N GLY A 494 1.99 -1.27 -32.37
CA GLY A 494 2.60 -0.64 -33.55
C GLY A 494 1.73 -0.74 -34.81
N GLU A 495 1.08 -1.88 -35.04
CA GLU A 495 0.13 -2.09 -36.15
C GLU A 495 -1.12 -1.21 -36.05
N HIS A 496 -1.50 -0.82 -34.83
CA HIS A 496 -2.69 -0.01 -34.55
C HIS A 496 -2.38 1.45 -34.19
N ILE A 497 -1.14 1.92 -34.40
CA ILE A 497 -0.75 3.27 -34.00
C ILE A 497 -1.53 4.38 -34.72
N GLU A 498 -1.98 4.12 -35.96
CA GLU A 498 -2.81 5.05 -36.74
C GLU A 498 -4.20 5.27 -36.11
N HIS A 499 -4.75 4.25 -35.41
CA HIS A 499 -5.97 4.42 -34.63
C HIS A 499 -5.77 5.45 -33.53
N ILE A 500 -4.66 5.34 -32.79
CA ILE A 500 -4.30 6.25 -31.69
C ILE A 500 -4.08 7.67 -32.22
N GLU A 501 -3.35 7.80 -33.33
CA GLU A 501 -3.10 9.09 -33.99
C GLU A 501 -4.41 9.75 -34.46
N SER A 502 -5.37 8.95 -34.97
CA SER A 502 -6.66 9.46 -35.44
C SER A 502 -7.48 10.15 -34.35
N LEU A 503 -7.24 9.80 -33.07
CA LEU A 503 -7.84 10.45 -31.89
C LEU A 503 -7.19 11.80 -31.55
N GLY A 504 -6.17 12.22 -32.29
CA GLY A 504 -5.36 13.40 -32.00
C GLY A 504 -4.33 13.20 -30.90
N CYS A 505 -4.16 11.96 -30.40
CA CYS A 505 -3.19 11.64 -29.35
C CYS A 505 -1.76 11.85 -29.86
N ASN A 506 -0.92 12.44 -29.03
CA ASN A 506 0.50 12.68 -29.29
C ASN A 506 1.40 12.15 -28.16
N VAL A 507 0.82 11.42 -27.21
CA VAL A 507 1.55 10.71 -26.15
C VAL A 507 0.95 9.31 -26.03
N LEU A 508 1.80 8.30 -26.05
CA LEU A 508 1.47 6.91 -25.78
C LEU A 508 2.01 6.54 -24.40
N TRP A 509 1.13 6.12 -23.48
CA TRP A 509 1.53 5.58 -22.18
C TRP A 509 1.26 4.08 -22.16
N LEU A 510 2.33 3.31 -21.96
CA LEU A 510 2.25 1.86 -21.82
C LEU A 510 2.17 1.47 -20.34
N SER A 511 1.29 0.50 -20.02
CA SER A 511 1.35 -0.27 -18.78
C SER A 511 2.75 -0.89 -18.58
N PRO A 512 3.12 -1.40 -17.40
CA PRO A 512 4.45 -1.95 -17.16
C PRO A 512 4.88 -2.94 -18.26
N VAL A 513 6.04 -2.66 -18.85
CA VAL A 513 6.63 -3.47 -19.95
C VAL A 513 7.71 -4.42 -19.46
N HIS A 514 8.07 -4.32 -18.18
CA HIS A 514 9.03 -5.18 -17.51
C HIS A 514 8.57 -6.63 -17.51
N LYS A 515 9.54 -7.54 -17.53
CA LYS A 515 9.32 -8.96 -17.30
C LYS A 515 8.57 -9.21 -15.99
N SER A 516 7.45 -9.92 -16.07
CA SER A 516 6.55 -10.19 -14.95
C SER A 516 5.81 -11.51 -15.18
N PRO A 517 5.34 -12.21 -14.14
CA PRO A 517 4.49 -13.39 -14.32
C PRO A 517 3.01 -13.03 -14.59
N SER A 518 2.54 -11.86 -14.16
CA SER A 518 1.15 -11.45 -14.28
C SER A 518 0.80 -10.84 -15.64
N HIS A 519 -0.48 -10.52 -15.82
CA HIS A 519 -1.00 -9.76 -16.97
C HIS A 519 -0.84 -8.24 -16.79
N HIS A 520 -0.67 -7.76 -15.54
CA HIS A 520 -0.65 -6.34 -15.22
C HIS A 520 0.77 -5.77 -15.11
N GLY A 521 1.79 -6.61 -14.87
CA GLY A 521 3.20 -6.23 -14.92
C GLY A 521 3.78 -5.60 -13.64
N TYR A 522 2.96 -5.13 -12.70
CA TYR A 522 3.42 -4.54 -11.43
C TYR A 522 4.27 -5.45 -10.52
N ASP A 523 4.14 -6.77 -10.62
CA ASP A 523 4.96 -7.78 -9.95
C ASP A 523 6.21 -8.15 -10.76
N HIS A 524 6.90 -7.15 -11.30
CA HIS A 524 8.07 -7.31 -12.15
C HIS A 524 9.22 -8.06 -11.45
N GLU A 525 9.96 -8.84 -12.25
CA GLU A 525 11.07 -9.68 -11.79
C GLU A 525 12.45 -9.10 -12.13
N ASP A 526 12.49 -8.06 -12.96
CA ASP A 526 13.68 -7.34 -13.37
C ASP A 526 13.34 -5.87 -13.72
N PHE A 527 14.30 -4.96 -13.55
CA PHE A 527 14.12 -3.53 -13.82
C PHE A 527 14.46 -3.09 -15.25
N LEU A 528 15.11 -3.95 -16.03
CA LEU A 528 15.74 -3.62 -17.32
C LEU A 528 15.25 -4.50 -18.46
N GLU A 529 14.87 -5.76 -18.20
CA GLU A 529 14.41 -6.69 -19.24
C GLU A 529 12.95 -6.41 -19.65
N VAL A 530 12.71 -6.16 -20.94
CA VAL A 530 11.35 -6.09 -21.51
C VAL A 530 10.73 -7.49 -21.55
N GLU A 531 9.46 -7.58 -21.20
CA GLU A 531 8.68 -8.82 -21.15
C GLU A 531 8.75 -9.60 -22.48
N PRO A 532 9.32 -10.82 -22.47
CA PRO A 532 9.45 -11.64 -23.68
C PRO A 532 8.11 -11.95 -24.36
N ARG A 533 7.01 -12.09 -23.59
CA ARG A 533 5.66 -12.29 -24.14
C ARG A 533 5.21 -11.13 -25.03
N TYR A 534 5.73 -9.92 -24.79
CA TYR A 534 5.39 -8.73 -25.57
C TYR A 534 6.25 -8.54 -26.82
N GLY A 535 7.26 -9.40 -27.02
CA GLY A 535 8.23 -9.32 -28.13
C GLY A 535 9.63 -8.87 -27.72
N GLY A 536 9.87 -8.59 -26.42
CA GLY A 536 11.17 -8.22 -25.90
C GLY A 536 11.66 -6.83 -26.32
N ASP A 537 12.96 -6.60 -26.10
CA ASP A 537 13.64 -5.31 -26.28
C ASP A 537 13.46 -4.75 -27.70
N GLU A 538 13.64 -5.60 -28.72
CA GLU A 538 13.57 -5.15 -30.11
C GLU A 538 12.16 -4.70 -30.50
N ALA A 539 11.12 -5.26 -29.90
CA ALA A 539 9.75 -4.83 -30.14
C ALA A 539 9.47 -3.45 -29.53
N LEU A 540 10.01 -3.18 -28.34
CA LEU A 540 9.90 -1.86 -27.71
C LEU A 540 10.63 -0.79 -28.55
N GLU A 541 11.86 -1.06 -28.99
CA GLU A 541 12.61 -0.14 -29.86
C GLU A 541 11.84 0.19 -31.16
N ARG A 542 11.23 -0.82 -31.80
CA ARG A 542 10.41 -0.62 -33.00
C ARG A 542 9.20 0.26 -32.72
N LEU A 543 8.48 0.01 -31.62
CA LEU A 543 7.30 0.78 -31.24
C LEU A 543 7.66 2.24 -30.94
N VAL A 544 8.70 2.48 -30.14
CA VAL A 544 9.14 3.85 -29.82
C VAL A 544 9.55 4.60 -31.08
N LYS A 545 10.32 3.96 -31.97
CA LYS A 545 10.69 4.57 -33.26
C LYS A 545 9.47 4.88 -34.13
N ALA A 546 8.48 3.98 -34.17
CA ALA A 546 7.25 4.19 -34.94
C ALA A 546 6.41 5.33 -34.37
N ALA A 547 6.32 5.46 -33.04
CA ALA A 547 5.66 6.57 -32.36
C ALA A 547 6.37 7.90 -32.64
N HIS A 548 7.69 7.95 -32.46
CA HIS A 548 8.50 9.15 -32.74
C HIS A 548 8.40 9.61 -34.20
N SER A 549 8.37 8.68 -35.16
CA SER A 549 8.19 9.04 -36.59
C SER A 549 6.85 9.71 -36.90
N ARG A 550 5.86 9.61 -35.99
CA ARG A 550 4.54 10.23 -36.06
C ARG A 550 4.41 11.44 -35.13
N GLY A 551 5.52 11.88 -34.52
CA GLY A 551 5.52 12.99 -33.56
C GLY A 551 4.80 12.66 -32.25
N MET A 552 4.66 11.37 -31.93
CA MET A 552 4.16 10.91 -30.63
C MET A 552 5.30 10.71 -29.65
N ARG A 553 5.10 11.04 -28.38
CA ARG A 553 5.99 10.71 -27.27
C ARG A 553 5.59 9.40 -26.61
N VAL A 554 6.52 8.70 -25.97
CA VAL A 554 6.25 7.43 -25.27
C VAL A 554 6.60 7.54 -23.79
N LEU A 555 5.62 7.23 -22.93
CA LEU A 555 5.77 7.09 -21.48
C LEU A 555 5.71 5.61 -21.11
N LEU A 556 6.62 5.17 -20.24
CA LEU A 556 6.63 3.83 -19.68
C LEU A 556 6.22 3.87 -18.21
N ASP A 557 5.46 2.86 -17.77
CA ASP A 557 5.21 2.66 -16.34
C ASP A 557 6.50 2.26 -15.62
N PHE A 558 6.78 2.88 -14.47
CA PHE A 558 7.93 2.61 -13.64
C PHE A 558 7.45 2.39 -12.20
N VAL A 559 7.88 1.28 -11.60
CA VAL A 559 7.39 0.81 -10.30
C VAL A 559 8.50 0.88 -9.24
N PRO A 560 8.79 2.06 -8.66
CA PRO A 560 9.87 2.23 -7.70
C PRO A 560 9.52 1.80 -6.26
N ASN A 561 8.23 1.58 -5.96
CA ASN A 561 7.79 1.26 -4.60
C ASN A 561 8.11 -0.17 -4.19
N HIS A 562 7.92 -1.12 -5.09
CA HIS A 562 7.91 -2.54 -4.79
C HIS A 562 8.36 -3.35 -6.00
N THR A 563 8.74 -4.61 -5.80
CA THR A 563 9.00 -5.56 -6.89
C THR A 563 8.07 -6.76 -6.76
N GLY A 564 8.06 -7.69 -7.72
CA GLY A 564 7.50 -9.02 -7.51
C GLY A 564 8.36 -9.86 -6.56
N ARG A 565 7.77 -10.89 -5.93
CA ARG A 565 8.52 -11.88 -5.14
C ARG A 565 9.52 -12.69 -5.97
N GLY A 566 9.28 -12.84 -7.27
CA GLY A 566 10.19 -13.48 -8.21
C GLY A 566 11.45 -12.66 -8.52
N HIS A 567 11.47 -11.38 -8.15
CA HIS A 567 12.53 -10.44 -8.48
C HIS A 567 13.88 -10.90 -7.92
N HIS A 568 14.92 -10.85 -8.77
CA HIS A 568 16.25 -11.33 -8.41
C HIS A 568 16.83 -10.63 -7.16
N LEU A 569 16.62 -9.31 -6.99
CA LEU A 569 17.02 -8.59 -5.78
C LEU A 569 16.28 -9.10 -4.54
N PHE A 570 15.00 -9.46 -4.65
CA PHE A 570 14.24 -9.93 -3.50
C PHE A 570 14.68 -11.34 -3.09
N ARG A 571 14.91 -12.23 -4.07
CA ARG A 571 15.49 -13.57 -3.82
C ARG A 571 16.84 -13.45 -3.10
N ASP A 572 17.70 -12.56 -3.59
CA ASP A 572 18.97 -12.27 -2.93
C ASP A 572 18.77 -11.70 -1.52
N ALA A 573 17.81 -10.78 -1.34
CA ALA A 573 17.52 -10.17 -0.05
C ALA A 573 17.02 -11.16 1.00
N ILE A 574 16.25 -12.20 0.64
CA ILE A 574 15.79 -13.23 1.58
C ILE A 574 16.85 -14.31 1.86
N GLU A 575 17.74 -14.57 0.90
CA GLU A 575 18.81 -15.57 1.05
C GLU A 575 20.05 -15.01 1.75
N LYS A 576 20.34 -13.71 1.55
CA LYS A 576 21.58 -13.04 1.98
C LYS A 576 21.24 -11.86 2.90
N ASP A 577 21.79 -11.88 4.12
CA ASP A 577 21.71 -10.75 5.06
C ASP A 577 22.64 -9.58 4.60
N GLY A 578 22.56 -8.43 5.25
CA GLY A 578 23.41 -7.26 4.96
C GLY A 578 22.92 -6.42 3.79
N ASP A 579 23.80 -6.09 2.84
CA ASP A 579 23.50 -5.14 1.75
C ASP A 579 22.32 -5.59 0.87
N ALA A 580 22.17 -6.89 0.64
CA ALA A 580 21.04 -7.44 -0.12
C ALA A 580 19.72 -7.26 0.64
N ALA A 581 19.69 -7.57 1.93
CA ALA A 581 18.52 -7.34 2.78
C ALA A 581 18.14 -5.85 2.87
N ALA A 582 19.13 -4.95 2.84
CA ALA A 582 18.93 -3.50 2.92
C ALA A 582 18.24 -2.88 1.69
N TYR A 583 18.05 -3.64 0.60
CA TYR A 583 17.23 -3.20 -0.54
C TYR A 583 15.74 -3.16 -0.23
N TYR A 584 15.28 -3.95 0.75
CA TYR A 584 13.88 -4.10 1.09
C TYR A 584 13.63 -3.76 2.56
N ARG A 585 12.37 -3.48 2.87
CA ARG A 585 11.97 -3.11 4.23
C ARG A 585 11.59 -4.33 5.04
N PHE A 586 12.52 -4.86 5.81
CA PHE A 586 12.26 -5.97 6.75
C PHE A 586 11.85 -5.48 8.14
N TRP A 587 10.74 -6.01 8.66
CA TRP A 587 10.41 -5.94 10.09
C TRP A 587 11.27 -6.91 10.89
N GLN A 588 11.44 -8.12 10.34
CA GLN A 588 12.29 -9.16 10.87
C GLN A 588 12.73 -10.03 9.70
N TRP A 589 14.00 -9.89 9.34
CA TRP A 589 14.61 -10.65 8.26
C TRP A 589 14.69 -12.15 8.59
N PRO A 590 14.52 -13.07 7.60
CA PRO A 590 14.11 -12.79 6.21
C PRO A 590 12.59 -12.87 5.99
N HIS A 591 11.83 -13.31 7.00
CA HIS A 591 10.45 -13.77 6.79
C HIS A 591 9.40 -12.65 6.85
N TYR A 592 9.74 -11.49 7.41
CA TYR A 592 8.78 -10.42 7.65
C TYR A 592 9.26 -9.11 7.05
N TYR A 593 8.56 -8.68 6.00
CA TYR A 593 8.87 -7.50 5.21
C TYR A 593 7.60 -6.68 4.94
N ARG A 594 7.78 -5.44 4.49
CA ARG A 594 6.69 -4.58 4.02
C ARG A 594 6.33 -4.94 2.58
N SER A 595 5.06 -4.73 2.24
CA SER A 595 4.54 -4.96 0.91
C SER A 595 3.48 -3.93 0.54
N PHE A 596 3.30 -3.71 -0.76
CA PHE A 596 2.30 -2.79 -1.30
C PHE A 596 0.91 -3.17 -0.80
N SER A 597 0.24 -2.27 -0.08
CA SER A 597 -1.15 -2.48 0.41
C SER A 597 -1.39 -3.83 1.10
N ASP A 598 -0.37 -4.33 1.82
CA ASP A 598 -0.36 -5.65 2.49
C ASP A 598 -0.43 -6.85 1.51
N VAL A 599 -0.19 -6.65 0.21
CA VAL A 599 -0.12 -7.69 -0.83
C VAL A 599 1.28 -8.30 -0.83
N ILE A 600 1.48 -9.42 -0.13
CA ILE A 600 2.81 -10.03 0.09
C ILE A 600 3.59 -10.37 -1.18
N SER A 601 2.91 -10.60 -2.31
CA SER A 601 3.58 -10.83 -3.60
C SER A 601 4.36 -9.62 -4.10
N LEU A 602 4.18 -8.45 -3.47
CA LEU A 602 4.73 -7.15 -3.85
C LEU A 602 5.61 -6.54 -2.73
N PRO A 603 6.77 -7.14 -2.40
CA PRO A 603 7.68 -6.61 -1.37
C PRO A 603 8.15 -5.18 -1.67
N GLU A 604 8.05 -4.30 -0.66
CA GLU A 604 8.45 -2.89 -0.75
C GLU A 604 9.97 -2.70 -0.66
N LEU A 605 10.49 -1.91 -1.58
CA LEU A 605 11.87 -1.44 -1.58
C LEU A 605 12.10 -0.39 -0.49
N ASP A 606 13.31 -0.33 0.04
CA ASP A 606 13.70 0.75 0.95
C ASP A 606 14.17 1.98 0.17
N THR A 607 13.23 2.73 -0.38
CA THR A 607 13.49 4.00 -1.11
C THR A 607 14.04 5.12 -0.22
N GLY A 608 14.22 4.88 1.08
CA GLY A 608 14.95 5.74 1.99
C GLY A 608 16.47 5.51 1.98
N ASN A 609 16.92 4.39 1.42
CA ASN A 609 18.32 4.02 1.30
C ASN A 609 18.91 4.61 0.02
N ARG A 610 20.01 5.38 0.14
CA ARG A 610 20.68 6.02 -1.00
C ARG A 610 21.13 5.05 -2.08
N THR A 611 21.63 3.88 -1.72
CA THR A 611 22.05 2.87 -2.70
C THR A 611 20.86 2.38 -3.54
N VAL A 612 19.69 2.23 -2.91
CA VAL A 612 18.44 1.85 -3.58
C VAL A 612 17.95 2.99 -4.47
N GLN A 613 17.95 4.23 -3.97
CA GLN A 613 17.60 5.41 -4.77
C GLN A 613 18.46 5.50 -6.04
N ASP A 614 19.79 5.45 -5.88
CA ASP A 614 20.72 5.58 -7.01
C ASP A 614 20.56 4.42 -8.02
N HIS A 615 20.22 3.22 -7.56
CA HIS A 615 19.90 2.09 -8.44
C HIS A 615 18.61 2.35 -9.22
N LEU A 616 17.53 2.75 -8.56
CA LEU A 616 16.25 3.05 -9.20
C LEU A 616 16.36 4.21 -10.20
N VAL A 617 17.14 5.25 -9.89
CA VAL A 617 17.42 6.35 -10.82
C VAL A 617 18.11 5.83 -12.08
N ARG A 618 19.15 4.99 -11.94
CA ARG A 618 19.84 4.39 -13.09
C ARG A 618 18.92 3.47 -13.90
N ALA A 619 18.07 2.69 -13.24
CA ALA A 619 17.07 1.85 -13.91
C ALA A 619 16.09 2.71 -14.73
N ALA A 620 15.60 3.82 -14.17
CA ALA A 620 14.75 4.75 -14.89
C ALA A 620 15.47 5.44 -16.07
N GLN A 621 16.73 5.87 -15.88
CA GLN A 621 17.56 6.42 -16.95
C GLN A 621 17.78 5.43 -18.11
N HIS A 622 17.92 4.14 -17.80
CA HIS A 622 18.07 3.10 -18.83
C HIS A 622 16.92 3.13 -19.84
N TRP A 623 15.67 3.24 -19.38
CA TRP A 623 14.50 3.32 -20.26
C TRP A 623 14.52 4.50 -21.24
N LEU A 624 15.04 5.65 -20.81
CA LEU A 624 15.18 6.84 -21.65
C LEU A 624 16.35 6.71 -22.62
N THR A 625 17.49 6.16 -22.17
CA THR A 625 18.74 6.10 -22.95
C THR A 625 18.79 4.93 -23.94
N ALA A 626 18.28 3.76 -23.56
CA ALA A 626 18.33 2.54 -24.37
C ALA A 626 17.19 2.51 -25.40
N TYR A 627 15.95 2.80 -24.96
CA TYR A 627 14.76 2.67 -25.81
C TYR A 627 14.23 4.00 -26.32
N GLY A 628 14.70 5.13 -25.79
CA GLY A 628 14.28 6.46 -26.24
C GLY A 628 12.98 6.98 -25.60
N ALA A 629 12.51 6.41 -24.49
CA ALA A 629 11.32 6.91 -23.79
C ALA A 629 11.39 8.43 -23.51
N ASP A 630 10.23 9.08 -23.48
CA ASP A 630 10.08 10.53 -23.29
C ASP A 630 9.75 10.92 -21.84
N GLY A 631 9.60 9.92 -20.99
CA GLY A 631 9.27 10.09 -19.59
C GLY A 631 8.78 8.79 -18.99
N ILE A 632 8.43 8.86 -17.72
CA ILE A 632 7.91 7.72 -16.95
C ILE A 632 6.64 8.11 -16.21
N ARG A 633 5.68 7.18 -16.19
CA ARG A 633 4.58 7.20 -15.23
C ARG A 633 5.03 6.42 -14.01
N CYS A 634 5.01 7.05 -12.84
CA CYS A 634 5.50 6.45 -11.59
C CYS A 634 4.33 5.88 -10.78
N ASP A 635 4.36 4.57 -10.60
CA ASP A 635 3.42 3.84 -9.75
C ASP A 635 3.54 4.26 -8.28
N HIS A 636 2.39 4.35 -7.62
CA HIS A 636 2.23 4.45 -6.18
C HIS A 636 3.14 5.48 -5.49
N VAL A 637 2.98 6.76 -5.86
CA VAL A 637 3.81 7.87 -5.36
C VAL A 637 3.86 7.94 -3.83
N THR A 638 2.73 7.63 -3.22
CA THR A 638 2.48 7.72 -1.78
C THR A 638 3.25 6.68 -0.95
N GLY A 639 3.72 5.58 -1.56
CA GLY A 639 4.50 4.55 -0.87
C GLY A 639 6.01 4.81 -0.84
N VAL A 640 6.47 5.76 -1.64
CA VAL A 640 7.89 6.05 -1.85
C VAL A 640 8.30 7.31 -1.10
N ASP A 641 9.56 7.32 -0.65
CA ASP A 641 10.11 8.46 0.07
C ASP A 641 10.12 9.76 -0.76
N PRO A 642 9.59 10.88 -0.23
CA PRO A 642 9.59 12.18 -0.90
C PRO A 642 10.93 12.66 -1.46
N ALA A 643 12.04 12.31 -0.80
CA ALA A 643 13.38 12.67 -1.27
C ALA A 643 13.73 11.97 -2.59
N PHE A 644 13.29 10.73 -2.80
CA PHE A 644 13.58 9.97 -4.02
C PHE A 644 13.02 10.68 -5.27
N TRP A 645 11.85 11.31 -5.18
CA TRP A 645 11.26 12.01 -6.32
C TRP A 645 12.12 13.18 -6.81
N VAL A 646 12.80 13.88 -5.90
CA VAL A 646 13.80 14.91 -6.27
C VAL A 646 14.97 14.28 -7.04
N GLU A 647 15.50 13.15 -6.55
CA GLU A 647 16.62 12.45 -7.19
C GLU A 647 16.25 11.90 -8.56
N LEU A 648 15.09 11.28 -8.68
CA LEU A 648 14.58 10.73 -9.92
C LEU A 648 14.45 11.83 -10.97
N ARG A 649 13.83 12.95 -10.60
CA ARG A 649 13.63 14.09 -11.48
C ARG A 649 14.93 14.70 -11.98
N ARG A 650 15.90 14.88 -11.09
CA ARG A 650 17.23 15.37 -11.47
C ARG A 650 17.96 14.36 -12.36
N GLY A 651 17.98 13.10 -11.97
CA GLY A 651 18.66 12.03 -12.70
C GLY A 651 18.10 11.82 -14.11
N LEU A 652 16.78 11.88 -14.31
CA LEU A 652 16.23 11.78 -15.67
C LEU A 652 16.62 12.98 -16.54
N ARG A 653 16.67 14.19 -15.95
CA ARG A 653 17.04 15.42 -16.69
C ARG A 653 18.51 15.48 -17.07
N GLU A 654 19.39 14.73 -16.38
CA GLU A 654 20.79 14.57 -16.79
C GLU A 654 20.92 13.86 -18.15
N VAL A 655 20.03 12.91 -18.45
CA VAL A 655 20.05 12.14 -19.70
C VAL A 655 19.07 12.67 -20.75
N LYS A 656 17.99 13.32 -20.32
CA LYS A 656 16.96 13.90 -21.20
C LYS A 656 16.30 15.12 -20.53
N PRO A 657 16.68 16.36 -20.89
CA PRO A 657 16.23 17.58 -20.21
C PRO A 657 14.72 17.82 -20.18
N ASP A 658 13.98 17.29 -21.18
CA ASP A 658 12.53 17.44 -21.34
C ASP A 658 11.75 16.18 -20.94
N ALA A 659 12.35 15.25 -20.19
CA ALA A 659 11.68 14.06 -19.69
C ALA A 659 10.53 14.42 -18.74
N LEU A 660 9.39 13.75 -18.90
CA LEU A 660 8.23 13.88 -18.02
C LEU A 660 8.26 12.86 -16.88
N ILE A 661 8.01 13.30 -15.65
CA ILE A 661 7.61 12.42 -14.54
C ILE A 661 6.14 12.66 -14.21
N LEU A 662 5.30 11.68 -14.55
CA LEU A 662 3.88 11.64 -14.22
C LEU A 662 3.65 10.72 -13.01
N GLY A 663 3.22 11.25 -11.87
CA GLY A 663 3.02 10.47 -10.65
C GLY A 663 1.59 9.97 -10.47
N GLU A 664 1.43 8.70 -10.09
CA GLU A 664 0.23 8.19 -9.44
C GLU A 664 0.19 8.60 -7.97
N ALA A 665 -0.21 9.86 -7.75
CA ALA A 665 -0.31 10.45 -6.42
C ALA A 665 -1.78 10.59 -6.01
N THR A 666 -2.12 10.04 -4.85
CA THR A 666 -3.47 10.07 -4.30
C THR A 666 -3.42 10.61 -2.87
N GLY A 667 -4.39 11.44 -2.52
CA GLY A 667 -4.54 11.96 -1.18
C GLY A 667 -5.23 13.31 -1.15
N THR A 668 -5.24 13.93 0.03
CA THR A 668 -5.78 15.29 0.20
C THR A 668 -5.04 16.30 -0.69
N THR A 669 -5.78 17.24 -1.26
CA THR A 669 -5.30 18.30 -2.16
C THR A 669 -4.04 19.01 -1.62
N ASP A 670 -4.05 19.51 -0.37
CA ASP A 670 -2.89 20.17 0.24
C ASP A 670 -1.64 19.28 0.32
N TRP A 671 -1.82 17.97 0.50
CA TRP A 671 -0.71 17.03 0.60
C TRP A 671 -0.12 16.75 -0.77
N LEU A 672 -0.97 16.59 -1.79
CA LEU A 672 -0.57 16.41 -3.18
C LEU A 672 0.18 17.64 -3.72
N ALA A 673 -0.26 18.86 -3.38
CA ALA A 673 0.39 20.09 -3.81
C ALA A 673 1.87 20.18 -3.35
N ARG A 674 2.26 19.51 -2.25
CA ARG A 674 3.66 19.46 -1.78
C ARG A 674 4.60 18.64 -2.68
N TYR A 675 4.07 17.93 -3.67
CA TYR A 675 4.88 17.28 -4.71
C TYR A 675 5.33 18.22 -5.83
N THR A 676 4.91 19.49 -5.81
CA THR A 676 5.49 20.52 -6.68
C THR A 676 7.01 20.55 -6.52
N GLY A 677 7.72 20.56 -7.65
CA GLY A 677 9.19 20.51 -7.68
C GLY A 677 9.79 19.12 -7.50
N ARG A 678 8.98 18.11 -7.17
CA ARG A 678 9.36 16.70 -7.03
C ARG A 678 8.86 15.86 -8.19
N LEU A 679 7.67 16.17 -8.68
CA LEU A 679 7.05 15.59 -9.87
C LEU A 679 6.78 16.70 -10.91
N ASP A 680 6.64 16.33 -12.18
CA ASP A 680 6.24 17.27 -13.23
C ASP A 680 4.72 17.27 -13.40
N ALA A 681 4.08 16.10 -13.29
CA ALA A 681 2.64 15.95 -13.41
C ALA A 681 2.09 14.94 -12.39
N ILE A 682 0.80 15.07 -12.06
CA ILE A 682 0.04 14.07 -11.31
C ILE A 682 -1.28 13.77 -12.00
N PHE A 683 -1.86 12.59 -11.73
CA PHE A 683 -3.25 12.34 -12.11
C PHE A 683 -4.20 13.19 -11.25
N ASP A 684 -5.13 13.86 -11.91
CA ASP A 684 -6.15 14.67 -11.26
C ASP A 684 -7.33 13.80 -10.84
N PHE A 685 -7.08 12.99 -9.81
CA PHE A 685 -8.07 12.05 -9.28
C PHE A 685 -9.26 12.77 -8.62
N ASP A 686 -9.08 13.98 -8.10
CA ASP A 686 -10.19 14.78 -7.58
C ASP A 686 -11.14 15.16 -8.72
N LEU A 687 -10.63 15.71 -9.84
CA LEU A 687 -11.45 16.00 -11.02
C LEU A 687 -12.11 14.72 -11.57
N THR A 688 -11.37 13.62 -11.67
CA THR A 688 -11.94 12.33 -12.10
C THR A 688 -13.11 11.92 -11.20
N TYR A 689 -12.97 12.03 -9.88
CA TYR A 689 -14.04 11.70 -8.94
C TYR A 689 -15.29 12.56 -9.17
N TYR A 690 -15.14 13.89 -9.22
CA TYR A 690 -16.29 14.80 -9.36
C TYR A 690 -16.94 14.70 -10.74
N VAL A 691 -16.16 14.52 -11.81
CA VAL A 691 -16.70 14.24 -13.16
C VAL A 691 -17.53 12.97 -13.17
N ARG A 692 -17.09 11.89 -12.49
CA ARG A 692 -17.86 10.65 -12.38
C ARG A 692 -19.13 10.83 -11.56
N GLN A 693 -19.09 11.58 -10.46
CA GLN A 693 -20.31 11.86 -9.66
C GLN A 693 -21.32 12.72 -10.44
N ALA A 694 -20.84 13.76 -11.11
CA ALA A 694 -21.68 14.66 -11.89
C ALA A 694 -22.24 13.98 -13.15
N LEU A 695 -21.37 13.43 -14.00
CA LEU A 695 -21.74 13.05 -15.36
C LEU A 695 -22.04 11.56 -15.53
N ALA A 696 -21.34 10.65 -14.84
CA ALA A 696 -21.68 9.23 -14.91
C ALA A 696 -22.94 8.94 -14.06
N ARG A 697 -22.99 9.48 -12.84
CA ARG A 697 -24.05 9.15 -11.86
C ARG A 697 -25.17 10.19 -11.77
N GLY A 698 -24.99 11.41 -12.26
CA GLY A 698 -26.03 12.46 -12.18
C GLY A 698 -26.29 12.97 -10.75
N ARG A 699 -25.29 12.93 -9.87
CA ARG A 699 -25.44 13.25 -8.43
C ARG A 699 -25.01 14.66 -8.05
N MET A 700 -24.40 15.36 -8.98
CA MET A 700 -23.94 16.72 -8.81
C MET A 700 -24.46 17.52 -10.00
N ASP A 701 -25.11 18.64 -9.71
CA ASP A 701 -25.63 19.53 -10.75
C ASP A 701 -24.52 20.43 -11.33
N ALA A 702 -24.82 21.10 -12.44
CA ALA A 702 -23.83 21.89 -13.18
C ALA A 702 -23.26 23.05 -12.35
N ALA A 703 -24.10 23.75 -11.58
CA ALA A 703 -23.68 24.87 -10.73
C ALA A 703 -22.74 24.42 -9.60
N ALA A 704 -23.08 23.33 -8.90
CA ALA A 704 -22.22 22.77 -7.87
C ALA A 704 -20.87 22.31 -8.45
N PHE A 705 -20.88 21.65 -9.61
CA PHE A 705 -19.66 21.20 -10.27
C PHE A 705 -18.77 22.37 -10.69
N ALA A 706 -19.35 23.42 -11.30
CA ALA A 706 -18.62 24.61 -11.72
C ALA A 706 -17.98 25.35 -10.53
N GLY A 707 -18.70 25.50 -9.41
CA GLY A 707 -18.16 26.13 -8.20
C GLY A 707 -17.00 25.35 -7.60
N TRP A 708 -17.09 24.01 -7.57
CA TRP A 708 -15.97 23.17 -7.13
C TRP A 708 -14.76 23.28 -8.07
N LEU A 709 -14.99 23.28 -9.39
CA LEU A 709 -13.93 23.35 -10.40
C LEU A 709 -13.13 24.66 -10.30
N GLU A 710 -13.78 25.79 -10.02
CA GLU A 710 -13.14 27.10 -9.88
C GLU A 710 -12.14 27.15 -8.72
N GLU A 711 -12.49 26.53 -7.58
CA GLU A 711 -11.58 26.37 -6.44
C GLU A 711 -10.41 25.43 -6.79
N HIS A 712 -10.71 24.35 -7.51
CA HIS A 712 -9.75 23.32 -7.90
C HIS A 712 -8.67 23.80 -8.88
N GLU A 713 -8.98 24.73 -9.79
CA GLU A 713 -8.00 25.26 -10.77
C GLU A 713 -6.75 25.89 -10.11
N HIS A 714 -6.85 26.30 -8.85
CA HIS A 714 -5.78 26.95 -8.10
C HIS A 714 -5.05 26.00 -7.12
N ALA A 715 -5.47 24.75 -7.03
CA ALA A 715 -5.02 23.81 -6.00
C ALA A 715 -3.57 23.31 -6.17
N PHE A 716 -3.08 23.22 -7.40
CA PHE A 716 -1.80 22.55 -7.71
C PHE A 716 -0.81 23.47 -8.44
N PRO A 717 -0.35 24.56 -7.81
CA PRO A 717 0.60 25.46 -8.45
C PRO A 717 1.91 24.73 -8.77
N GLY A 718 2.33 24.77 -10.04
CA GLY A 718 3.60 24.21 -10.51
C GLY A 718 3.58 22.73 -10.90
N LEU A 719 2.44 22.04 -10.80
CA LEU A 719 2.23 20.70 -11.34
C LEU A 719 1.36 20.75 -12.60
N ALA A 720 1.67 19.90 -13.58
CA ALA A 720 0.72 19.61 -14.65
C ALA A 720 -0.30 18.55 -14.18
N LEU A 721 -1.54 18.65 -14.68
CA LEU A 721 -2.64 17.78 -14.29
C LEU A 721 -3.00 16.85 -15.45
N ALA A 722 -2.93 15.54 -15.20
CA ALA A 722 -3.37 14.50 -16.12
C ALA A 722 -4.82 14.11 -15.82
N THR A 723 -5.75 14.40 -16.74
CA THR A 723 -7.19 14.24 -16.49
C THR A 723 -7.74 13.00 -17.19
N LEU A 724 -8.54 12.18 -16.52
CA LEU A 724 -9.08 10.94 -17.07
C LEU A 724 -10.52 10.66 -16.62
N LEU A 725 -11.26 9.90 -17.43
CA LEU A 725 -12.58 9.37 -17.05
C LEU A 725 -12.47 8.08 -16.23
N ASP A 726 -11.54 7.23 -16.64
CA ASP A 726 -11.22 5.93 -16.09
C ASP A 726 -9.79 5.51 -16.46
N ASN A 727 -9.27 4.50 -15.78
CA ASN A 727 -8.02 3.83 -16.09
C ASN A 727 -8.09 2.35 -15.68
N HIS A 728 -6.95 1.68 -15.61
CA HIS A 728 -6.84 0.26 -15.28
C HIS A 728 -7.06 -0.09 -13.80
N ASP A 729 -7.21 0.90 -12.91
CA ASP A 729 -7.34 0.73 -11.46
C ASP A 729 -8.72 1.14 -10.92
N MET A 730 -9.66 1.47 -11.80
CA MET A 730 -11.01 1.85 -11.43
C MET A 730 -12.05 1.33 -12.42
N ASN A 731 -13.30 1.27 -11.98
CA ASN A 731 -14.41 0.89 -12.85
C ASN A 731 -14.49 1.81 -14.08
N ARG A 732 -14.74 1.22 -15.25
CA ARG A 732 -14.95 1.95 -16.50
C ARG A 732 -16.12 2.92 -16.38
N PHE A 733 -15.94 4.12 -16.92
CA PHE A 733 -16.92 5.19 -16.88
C PHE A 733 -18.23 4.77 -17.55
N LEU A 734 -18.17 4.06 -18.68
CA LEU A 734 -19.36 3.57 -19.37
C LEU A 734 -20.19 2.60 -18.51
N TRP A 735 -19.52 1.77 -17.70
CA TRP A 735 -20.20 0.89 -16.76
C TRP A 735 -20.85 1.68 -15.62
N MET A 736 -20.13 2.64 -15.05
CA MET A 736 -20.66 3.57 -14.03
C MET A 736 -21.91 4.33 -14.54
N ALA A 737 -21.90 4.67 -15.84
CA ALA A 737 -22.98 5.35 -16.54
C ALA A 737 -24.11 4.41 -17.00
N ASN A 738 -24.13 3.16 -16.55
CA ASN A 738 -25.11 2.13 -16.93
C ASN A 738 -25.26 1.95 -18.45
N GLY A 739 -24.14 2.02 -19.18
CA GLY A 739 -24.13 1.87 -20.65
C GLY A 739 -24.57 3.11 -21.42
N ASN A 740 -24.81 4.25 -20.76
CA ASN A 740 -25.21 5.48 -21.44
C ASN A 740 -24.01 6.16 -22.12
N VAL A 741 -23.95 6.03 -23.45
CA VAL A 741 -22.88 6.60 -24.29
C VAL A 741 -22.90 8.13 -24.34
N GLU A 742 -24.06 8.77 -24.22
CA GLU A 742 -24.15 10.24 -24.22
C GLU A 742 -23.46 10.84 -22.99
N ARG A 743 -23.50 10.14 -21.83
CA ARG A 743 -22.73 10.53 -20.64
C ARG A 743 -21.22 10.47 -20.89
N VAL A 744 -20.75 9.47 -21.64
CA VAL A 744 -19.33 9.38 -22.05
C VAL A 744 -18.97 10.55 -22.95
N LYS A 745 -19.79 10.82 -23.99
CA LYS A 745 -19.55 11.94 -24.91
C LYS A 745 -19.47 13.28 -24.18
N LEU A 746 -20.41 13.54 -23.26
CA LEU A 746 -20.47 14.76 -22.46
C LEU A 746 -19.21 14.93 -21.58
N ALA A 747 -18.83 13.85 -20.87
CA ALA A 747 -17.67 13.87 -19.99
C ALA A 747 -16.34 13.99 -20.76
N THR A 748 -16.22 13.32 -21.91
CA THR A 748 -15.07 13.50 -22.80
C THR A 748 -15.01 14.91 -23.37
N THR A 749 -16.14 15.51 -23.77
CA THR A 749 -16.15 16.92 -24.23
C THR A 749 -15.62 17.84 -23.14
N LEU A 750 -16.08 17.67 -21.89
CA LEU A 750 -15.57 18.43 -20.75
C LEU A 750 -14.04 18.27 -20.62
N LEU A 751 -13.53 17.04 -20.45
CA LEU A 751 -12.09 16.83 -20.23
C LEU A 751 -11.21 17.29 -21.41
N MET A 752 -11.65 17.05 -22.65
CA MET A 752 -10.91 17.47 -23.85
C MET A 752 -10.94 18.98 -24.07
N THR A 753 -11.77 19.73 -23.34
CA THR A 753 -11.87 21.20 -23.45
C THR A 753 -11.49 21.93 -22.16
N LEU A 754 -11.07 21.22 -21.11
CA LEU A 754 -10.44 21.79 -19.91
C LEU A 754 -8.90 21.95 -20.08
N PRO A 755 -8.25 22.78 -19.25
CA PRO A 755 -6.79 22.76 -19.10
C PRO A 755 -6.28 21.40 -18.62
N GLY A 756 -5.02 21.08 -18.93
CA GLY A 756 -4.36 19.84 -18.50
C GLY A 756 -4.01 18.91 -19.66
N MET A 757 -3.57 17.69 -19.32
CA MET A 757 -3.22 16.61 -20.24
C MET A 757 -4.33 15.54 -20.20
N PRO A 758 -5.28 15.53 -21.15
CA PRO A 758 -6.28 14.47 -21.22
C PRO A 758 -5.64 13.11 -21.45
N VAL A 759 -6.06 12.12 -20.68
CA VAL A 759 -5.65 10.72 -20.81
C VAL A 759 -6.87 9.89 -21.22
N ILE A 760 -6.80 9.31 -22.41
CA ILE A 760 -7.80 8.37 -22.93
C ILE A 760 -7.32 6.96 -22.60
N TYR A 761 -8.10 6.23 -21.79
CA TYR A 761 -7.85 4.82 -21.54
C TYR A 761 -8.38 3.97 -22.69
N TYR A 762 -7.57 3.01 -23.16
CA TYR A 762 -7.95 2.20 -24.32
C TYR A 762 -9.34 1.58 -24.18
N GLY A 763 -10.11 1.65 -25.26
CA GLY A 763 -11.45 1.09 -25.32
C GLY A 763 -12.55 2.08 -24.94
N SER A 764 -12.26 3.11 -24.13
CA SER A 764 -13.27 4.09 -23.73
C SER A 764 -13.82 4.88 -24.94
N GLU A 765 -13.01 5.08 -25.97
CA GLU A 765 -13.38 5.73 -27.23
C GLU A 765 -14.22 4.85 -28.17
N VAL A 766 -14.21 3.53 -27.98
CA VAL A 766 -14.99 2.57 -28.79
C VAL A 766 -16.12 1.91 -28.01
N GLY A 767 -16.36 2.34 -26.76
CA GLY A 767 -17.46 1.86 -25.94
C GLY A 767 -17.18 0.54 -25.21
N LEU A 768 -15.90 0.24 -24.95
CA LEU A 768 -15.54 -0.88 -24.08
C LEU A 768 -16.04 -0.61 -22.65
N SER A 769 -16.88 -1.50 -22.16
CA SER A 769 -17.38 -1.52 -20.80
C SER A 769 -16.80 -2.70 -20.03
N GLN A 770 -17.28 -2.94 -18.82
CA GLN A 770 -16.96 -4.12 -18.01
C GLN A 770 -18.22 -4.95 -17.70
N ARG A 771 -18.06 -6.20 -17.26
CA ARG A 771 -19.18 -7.14 -17.11
C ARG A 771 -19.85 -7.07 -15.73
N HIS A 772 -19.06 -6.81 -14.70
CA HIS A 772 -19.50 -6.63 -13.32
C HIS A 772 -18.52 -5.71 -12.59
N ASP A 773 -18.81 -5.35 -11.34
CA ASP A 773 -17.94 -4.52 -10.52
C ASP A 773 -16.52 -5.13 -10.42
N ALA A 774 -15.49 -4.28 -10.43
CA ALA A 774 -14.09 -4.70 -10.52
C ALA A 774 -13.53 -5.06 -9.14
N GLU A 775 -14.16 -6.02 -8.47
CA GLU A 775 -13.87 -6.39 -7.07
C GLU A 775 -12.53 -7.13 -6.89
N ILE A 776 -12.03 -7.81 -7.94
CA ILE A 776 -10.77 -8.57 -7.93
C ILE A 776 -9.74 -7.85 -8.81
N GLU A 777 -8.70 -7.30 -8.18
CA GLU A 777 -7.54 -6.67 -8.85
C GLU A 777 -7.88 -5.61 -9.91
N ASN A 778 -9.08 -5.02 -9.85
CA ASN A 778 -9.65 -4.19 -10.92
C ASN A 778 -9.68 -4.85 -12.31
N ALA A 779 -9.58 -6.19 -12.40
CA ALA A 779 -9.33 -6.91 -13.63
C ALA A 779 -10.44 -6.74 -14.69
N GLU A 780 -11.68 -6.49 -14.26
CA GLU A 780 -12.80 -6.16 -15.15
C GLU A 780 -12.64 -4.82 -15.86
N ALA A 781 -11.84 -3.89 -15.35
CA ALA A 781 -11.51 -2.66 -16.09
C ALA A 781 -10.51 -2.92 -17.23
N ARG A 782 -9.93 -4.13 -17.30
CA ARG A 782 -8.80 -4.51 -18.17
C ARG A 782 -9.21 -5.54 -19.23
N LEU A 783 -10.50 -5.57 -19.60
CA LEU A 783 -10.98 -6.47 -20.65
C LEU A 783 -10.32 -6.16 -22.00
N PRO A 784 -10.22 -7.16 -22.90
CA PRO A 784 -9.57 -6.96 -24.19
C PRO A 784 -10.24 -5.87 -25.05
N MET A 785 -9.42 -5.17 -25.82
CA MET A 785 -9.85 -4.09 -26.72
C MET A 785 -10.85 -4.59 -27.77
N LEU A 786 -11.81 -3.73 -28.12
CA LEU A 786 -12.77 -3.97 -29.20
C LEU A 786 -12.17 -3.52 -30.53
N TRP A 787 -12.17 -4.40 -31.53
CA TRP A 787 -11.70 -4.11 -32.89
C TRP A 787 -12.76 -4.40 -33.95
N GLY A 788 -12.69 -3.66 -35.06
CA GLY A 788 -13.58 -3.83 -36.21
C GLY A 788 -15.06 -3.57 -35.86
N GLY A 789 -15.94 -4.50 -36.22
CA GLY A 789 -17.39 -4.35 -36.07
C GLY A 789 -17.92 -4.30 -34.63
N GLU A 790 -17.08 -4.50 -33.62
CA GLU A 790 -17.46 -4.42 -32.20
C GLU A 790 -17.34 -3.00 -31.63
N GLN A 791 -16.69 -2.10 -32.38
CA GLN A 791 -16.47 -0.72 -31.95
C GLN A 791 -17.72 0.14 -32.16
N ASN A 792 -18.05 0.98 -31.17
CA ASN A 792 -19.03 2.04 -31.34
C ASN A 792 -18.44 3.17 -32.21
N GLN A 793 -18.77 3.18 -33.50
CA GLN A 793 -18.23 4.12 -34.49
C GLN A 793 -18.65 5.58 -34.25
N ASP A 794 -19.85 5.80 -33.71
CA ASP A 794 -20.34 7.15 -33.40
C ASP A 794 -19.59 7.77 -32.20
N LEU A 795 -19.34 6.96 -31.17
CA LEU A 795 -18.48 7.38 -30.05
C LEU A 795 -17.04 7.62 -30.51
N LEU A 796 -16.49 6.73 -31.34
CA LEU A 796 -15.15 6.88 -31.89
C LEU A 796 -15.00 8.18 -32.68
N GLU A 797 -15.96 8.51 -33.55
CA GLU A 797 -15.92 9.76 -34.31
C GLU A 797 -16.05 11.00 -33.40
N HIS A 798 -16.81 10.91 -32.30
CA HIS A 798 -16.85 11.99 -31.30
C HIS A 798 -15.47 12.27 -30.69
N PHE A 799 -14.74 11.22 -30.28
CA PHE A 799 -13.37 11.36 -29.76
C PHE A 799 -12.42 11.92 -30.81
N ARG A 800 -12.46 11.41 -32.05
CA ARG A 800 -11.63 11.93 -33.15
C ARG A 800 -11.89 13.41 -33.43
N ARG A 801 -13.15 13.82 -33.44
CA ARG A 801 -13.53 15.22 -33.60
C ARG A 801 -12.95 16.08 -32.48
N LEU A 802 -13.13 15.70 -31.22
CA LEU A 802 -12.59 16.44 -30.08
C LEU A 802 -11.06 16.53 -30.12
N GLY A 803 -10.38 15.45 -30.48
CA GLY A 803 -8.93 15.43 -30.69
C GLY A 803 -8.47 16.44 -31.73
N ARG A 804 -9.12 16.46 -32.91
CA ARG A 804 -8.85 17.44 -33.96
C ARG A 804 -9.12 18.87 -33.50
N THR A 805 -10.25 19.12 -32.85
CA THR A 805 -10.63 20.45 -32.33
C THR A 805 -9.62 20.95 -31.31
N ARG A 806 -9.23 20.14 -30.33
CA ARG A 806 -8.22 20.51 -29.31
C ARG A 806 -6.86 20.79 -29.95
N ARG A 807 -6.39 19.93 -30.86
CA ARG A 807 -5.10 20.11 -31.57
C ARG A 807 -5.07 21.41 -32.39
N GLY A 808 -6.20 21.81 -32.96
CA GLY A 808 -6.33 23.05 -33.75
C GLY A 808 -6.42 24.34 -32.93
N SER A 809 -6.68 24.26 -31.62
CA SER A 809 -7.02 25.41 -30.78
C SER A 809 -6.00 25.66 -29.66
N PRO A 810 -5.13 26.68 -29.77
CA PRO A 810 -4.36 27.22 -28.65
C PRO A 810 -5.19 27.48 -27.38
N ALA A 811 -6.40 28.03 -27.54
CA ALA A 811 -7.32 28.29 -26.43
C ALA A 811 -7.69 27.02 -25.67
N LEU A 812 -8.03 25.92 -26.37
CA LEU A 812 -8.36 24.66 -25.71
C LEU A 812 -7.14 23.97 -25.07
N ARG A 813 -5.94 24.11 -25.66
CA ARG A 813 -4.72 23.47 -25.13
C ARG A 813 -4.20 24.14 -23.85
N GLY A 814 -4.14 25.48 -23.83
CA GLY A 814 -3.52 26.22 -22.72
C GLY A 814 -4.20 27.53 -22.33
N GLY A 815 -5.34 27.87 -22.94
CA GLY A 815 -6.06 29.10 -22.64
C GLY A 815 -6.67 29.13 -21.25
N ARG A 816 -6.85 30.34 -20.71
CA ARG A 816 -7.51 30.57 -19.42
C ARG A 816 -8.98 30.16 -19.51
N LEU A 817 -9.49 29.49 -18.48
CA LEU A 817 -10.91 29.15 -18.33
C LEU A 817 -11.67 30.32 -17.71
N VAL A 818 -12.87 30.59 -18.21
CA VAL A 818 -13.78 31.61 -17.68
C VAL A 818 -15.20 31.05 -17.66
N THR A 819 -15.79 30.90 -16.48
CA THR A 819 -17.20 30.50 -16.38
C THR A 819 -18.10 31.59 -16.98
N VAL A 820 -18.96 31.18 -17.92
CA VAL A 820 -19.91 32.05 -18.63
C VAL A 820 -21.32 31.89 -18.05
N LEU A 821 -21.73 30.64 -17.83
CA LEU A 821 -23.01 30.28 -17.22
C LEU A 821 -22.81 29.03 -16.38
N ALA A 822 -23.34 29.03 -15.16
CA ALA A 822 -23.46 27.84 -14.35
C ALA A 822 -24.81 27.87 -13.63
N ASP A 823 -25.79 27.14 -14.17
CA ASP A 823 -27.07 26.90 -13.53
C ASP A 823 -27.21 25.41 -13.14
N LYS A 824 -28.38 24.98 -12.67
CA LYS A 824 -28.58 23.58 -12.26
C LYS A 824 -28.38 22.57 -13.40
N GLU A 825 -28.64 22.97 -14.64
CA GLU A 825 -28.71 22.08 -15.79
C GLU A 825 -27.57 22.31 -16.79
N VAL A 826 -27.06 23.52 -16.91
CA VAL A 826 -26.08 23.90 -17.92
C VAL A 826 -24.85 24.51 -17.28
N PHE A 827 -23.67 23.98 -17.66
CA PHE A 827 -22.38 24.59 -17.41
C PHE A 827 -21.78 25.03 -18.74
N ALA A 828 -21.49 26.32 -18.88
CA ALA A 828 -20.81 26.88 -20.03
C ALA A 828 -19.62 27.75 -19.61
N PHE A 829 -18.52 27.62 -20.33
CA PHE A 829 -17.29 28.35 -20.08
C PHE A 829 -16.60 28.75 -21.38
N GLU A 830 -15.78 29.80 -21.31
CA GLU A 830 -14.92 30.26 -22.38
C GLU A 830 -13.48 29.83 -22.11
N ARG A 831 -12.77 29.37 -23.14
CA ARG A 831 -11.32 29.19 -23.15
C ARG A 831 -10.70 30.31 -23.97
N VAL A 832 -9.72 31.01 -23.40
CA VAL A 832 -9.13 32.22 -24.01
C VAL A 832 -7.61 32.11 -24.10
N ALA A 833 -7.06 32.23 -25.31
CA ALA A 833 -5.63 32.36 -25.56
C ALA A 833 -5.35 33.41 -26.64
N GLY A 834 -4.73 34.53 -26.26
CA GLY A 834 -4.54 35.66 -27.17
C GLY A 834 -5.89 36.19 -27.67
N ASP A 835 -6.06 36.22 -28.99
CA ASP A 835 -7.31 36.64 -29.65
C ASP A 835 -8.31 35.48 -29.85
N GLU A 836 -7.88 34.23 -29.65
CA GLU A 836 -8.74 33.06 -29.81
C GLU A 836 -9.63 32.88 -28.57
N ARG A 837 -10.92 32.68 -28.83
CA ARG A 837 -11.97 32.49 -27.83
C ARG A 837 -12.85 31.32 -28.24
N VAL A 838 -12.95 30.32 -27.39
CA VAL A 838 -13.79 29.14 -27.62
C VAL A 838 -14.79 28.99 -26.49
N VAL A 839 -16.08 29.01 -26.82
CA VAL A 839 -17.17 28.76 -25.86
C VAL A 839 -17.54 27.29 -25.89
N VAL A 840 -17.61 26.69 -24.71
CA VAL A 840 -18.05 25.31 -24.48
C VAL A 840 -19.31 25.37 -23.64
N ALA A 841 -20.34 24.61 -24.03
CA ALA A 841 -21.58 24.49 -23.29
C ALA A 841 -21.94 23.01 -23.10
N LEU A 842 -22.30 22.64 -21.88
CA LEU A 842 -22.53 21.26 -21.44
C LEU A 842 -23.90 21.19 -20.76
N ASN A 843 -24.79 20.33 -21.26
CA ASN A 843 -26.09 20.07 -20.64
C ASN A 843 -25.99 18.83 -19.74
N PHE A 844 -26.09 19.04 -18.43
CA PHE A 844 -26.07 18.00 -17.41
C PHE A 844 -27.45 17.34 -17.22
N SER A 845 -28.50 17.88 -17.85
CA SER A 845 -29.87 17.37 -17.76
C SER A 845 -30.19 16.36 -18.87
N GLU A 846 -31.12 15.46 -18.59
CA GLU A 846 -31.70 14.53 -19.58
C GLU A 846 -32.82 15.17 -20.42
N GLN A 847 -32.99 16.49 -20.33
CA GLN A 847 -33.92 17.26 -21.14
C GLN A 847 -33.15 18.17 -22.09
N PRO A 848 -33.68 18.46 -23.29
CA PRO A 848 -33.06 19.45 -24.16
C PRO A 848 -33.08 20.84 -23.51
N GLN A 849 -32.02 21.60 -23.70
CA GLN A 849 -31.85 22.94 -23.14
C GLN A 849 -31.57 23.94 -24.26
N ARG A 850 -32.14 25.13 -24.13
CA ARG A 850 -31.79 26.29 -24.94
C ARG A 850 -31.29 27.39 -24.03
N ARG A 851 -30.13 27.96 -24.32
CA ARG A 851 -29.51 29.01 -23.50
C ARG A 851 -28.96 30.13 -24.37
N GLU A 852 -29.18 31.36 -23.92
CA GLU A 852 -28.46 32.53 -24.42
C GLU A 852 -27.15 32.65 -23.63
N LEU A 853 -26.02 32.64 -24.33
CA LEU A 853 -24.69 32.71 -23.72
C LEU A 853 -24.01 34.02 -24.10
N PRO A 854 -23.44 34.75 -23.12
CA PRO A 854 -22.60 35.90 -23.40
C PRO A 854 -21.48 35.58 -24.42
N GLY A 855 -21.41 36.35 -25.51
CA GLY A 855 -20.36 36.20 -26.54
C GLY A 855 -20.73 35.34 -27.75
N LEU A 856 -21.96 34.81 -27.82
CA LEU A 856 -22.51 34.18 -29.02
C LEU A 856 -23.69 34.98 -29.57
N ASP A 857 -23.79 35.05 -30.90
CA ASP A 857 -24.83 35.82 -31.60
C ASP A 857 -26.20 35.11 -31.63
N GLU A 858 -26.19 33.77 -31.51
CA GLU A 858 -27.40 32.93 -31.50
C GLU A 858 -27.47 32.08 -30.22
N PRO A 859 -28.69 31.77 -29.72
CA PRO A 859 -28.86 30.83 -28.61
C PRO A 859 -28.30 29.45 -28.96
N VAL A 860 -27.69 28.80 -27.98
CA VAL A 860 -27.19 27.42 -28.13
C VAL A 860 -28.29 26.43 -27.78
N ASP A 861 -28.61 25.55 -28.73
CA ASP A 861 -29.50 24.40 -28.53
C ASP A 861 -28.67 23.16 -28.15
N LEU A 862 -28.92 22.63 -26.96
CA LEU A 862 -28.25 21.45 -26.42
C LEU A 862 -29.26 20.32 -26.31
N GLY A 863 -29.00 19.19 -26.96
CA GLY A 863 -29.78 17.97 -26.75
C GLY A 863 -29.65 17.44 -25.30
N PRO A 864 -30.48 16.46 -24.89
CA PRO A 864 -30.32 15.75 -23.63
C PRO A 864 -28.88 15.24 -23.45
N LEU A 865 -28.24 15.57 -22.33
CA LEU A 865 -26.83 15.23 -22.07
C LEU A 865 -25.87 15.69 -23.19
N GLY A 866 -26.27 16.70 -23.95
CA GLY A 866 -25.56 17.20 -25.13
C GLY A 866 -24.49 18.24 -24.79
N SER A 867 -23.61 18.50 -25.76
CA SER A 867 -22.58 19.52 -25.65
C SER A 867 -22.37 20.28 -26.96
N ALA A 868 -21.88 21.51 -26.86
CA ALA A 868 -21.47 22.34 -28.00
C ALA A 868 -20.09 22.94 -27.73
N VAL A 869 -19.27 23.02 -28.78
CA VAL A 869 -17.96 23.69 -28.78
C VAL A 869 -17.95 24.62 -29.99
N SER A 870 -17.84 25.92 -29.75
CA SER A 870 -17.98 26.94 -30.79
C SER A 870 -16.94 28.03 -30.60
N GLU A 871 -16.34 28.51 -31.69
CA GLU A 871 -15.54 29.74 -31.64
C GLU A 871 -16.47 30.92 -31.32
N ALA A 872 -16.08 31.76 -30.38
CA ALA A 872 -16.79 33.02 -30.16
C ALA A 872 -16.48 33.94 -31.35
N SER A 873 -17.51 34.54 -31.96
CA SER A 873 -17.30 35.46 -33.07
C SER A 873 -16.38 36.61 -32.61
N THR A 874 -15.27 36.81 -33.33
CA THR A 874 -14.31 37.90 -33.11
C THR A 874 -14.94 39.26 -33.43
N ILE A 875 -15.84 39.77 -32.59
CA ILE A 875 -16.28 41.16 -32.62
C ILE A 875 -16.40 41.69 -31.19
N ARG A 876 -15.27 42.16 -30.65
CA ARG A 876 -15.29 43.35 -29.79
C ARG A 876 -14.37 44.38 -30.44
N SER A 877 -14.97 45.19 -31.31
CA SER A 877 -14.44 46.50 -31.69
C SER A 877 -14.34 47.42 -30.48
#